data_AF-A0A6B2M1K8-F1
#
_entry.id   AF-A0A6B2M1K8-F1
#
_cell.length_a   1.000
_cell.length_b   1.000
_cell.length_c   1.000
_cell.angle_alpha   90.00
_cell.angle_beta   90.00
_cell.angle_gamma   90.00
#
_symmetry.space_group_name_H-M   'P 1'
#
loop_
_entity.id
_entity.type
_entity.pdbx_description
1 polymer ?
#
loop_
_entity_poly.entity_id
_entity_poly.type
_entity_poly.pdbx_seq_one_letter_code
_entity_poly.pdbx_strand_id
1 'polypeptide(L)'
;MTRSQVAIITRTKDRPVFLQRAMQSVLKQDFTDWVHVIVNDGGDPKLVDLLVEVHKEAYAGRVKVVHHAESKGMQNASNAGLAAVESTYAVIHDDDDSWYTDFLSKSVSFLEAKGPESPVQGVVTQTTQIMEEITLSGQIEELKRRPYYPFAFVNLGELRKRNIFAPIAFLYRKKAHEKIGLFRQEFDVLGDHDFNLRFLRHFEIGVIPTFHAYYHWRHGSHGNTVTRGREGHRQMLNRMKNTYYREALENPDVAVGDLEGVDFPEPDGTDPIPFKLRTEESKPPRPIPDFSKDFKFEILSLDVFDTVLKRRCHHPKDVFKFLEARAVSELGLPEKPYALAREQAEALARKEVRPEISTEVTLDEIYPFVAKLCGLKKKQTKDLMALELALEAEYLYGDPRWIEYYRKLKESGQRVIFVSDMYLKTDTMRKILEGCGFPDPEVYVSCDLQASKHEGALQEKVVEKLGVKPASILHVGDNFHSDYLKTVHAGWQAFHWSREFGYIPWYAEVDPYIHNSHDLLSPRIMGELARLGMLDETTGEDLITKLGREVAGPFYLAYLLWVIQEARKDGVRKLLLIGRDGYYWEKTLQILAKKENLEIEFTYLHASRKVFNFASFFTLDDTAIEFLSTPNPALRVKDFIDRTGLDSSAFTEFIKMAGFDDPEEVLTNEMGGRFLEDNYQAQLEKLFRLLRPELELMFAEDRAGTLNVLKEAGYNHEDCAFVDIGWNGSCIRPIGRLLGLDKPEQVKAYFFGTWREVLKGSDHLKIKSFFMHLSEPLDHFRLIRESVNLLESLNAAPFPTLMAFHTEGDEVVPHFSKYLKSGFSIDQQERLWKGAKVFLDTVLENGLPETGESGGHCYLFLVLNRLLREPSQQEVKTWGAILHSDGFGIEIYKPLVEAVTPDLTGDALMAAYRGSNWKRGFLSSLSDTQRQFVIERIEDDSPKSFEKLRADLEYKIRQADELWGEKERYKWQVDNLTQTLSKLEKTSNKLQSDLDYKTQQADKFWKEKEEYKWRAEHSGEIISRLEKTAEKLQGDLDWKTKQSDEFWAENERHKIEAQSLKEQLQMIAQDQEVRLSYIATLESQITELKEQIISAGTREKEFYTALSETRARLSDVETEHGRQSSYISTLEKSVESFERQVAELNEQIASAGIREDELNAVLSETQTHLSELESAHADLVAERDRLKALLLNRGKLLKVFFSGKIPEKD
;
A
#
# COMPACT_ATOMS: atom_id res chain seq x y z
N MET A 1 -48.07 -10.98 17.70
CA MET A 1 -46.83 -10.89 16.92
C MET A 1 -46.06 -12.17 17.16
N THR A 2 -45.81 -12.95 16.12
CA THR A 2 -44.91 -14.12 16.18
C THR A 2 -43.52 -13.63 16.58
N ARG A 3 -42.92 -14.24 17.60
CA ARG A 3 -41.58 -13.91 18.09
C ARG A 3 -40.57 -14.22 16.96
N SER A 4 -39.92 -13.21 16.39
CA SER A 4 -38.90 -13.45 15.36
C SER A 4 -37.70 -14.19 15.95
N GLN A 5 -37.09 -15.11 15.20
CA GLN A 5 -36.00 -15.93 15.73
C GLN A 5 -34.72 -15.08 15.95
N VAL A 6 -34.38 -14.15 15.06
CA VAL A 6 -33.16 -13.31 15.16
C VAL A 6 -33.49 -11.81 15.18
N ALA A 7 -32.94 -11.07 16.14
CA ALA A 7 -32.92 -9.60 16.13
C ALA A 7 -31.57 -9.10 15.59
N ILE A 8 -31.61 -8.35 14.49
CA ILE A 8 -30.44 -7.71 13.87
C ILE A 8 -30.46 -6.25 14.28
N ILE A 9 -29.47 -5.80 15.04
CA ILE A 9 -29.43 -4.45 15.59
C ILE A 9 -28.41 -3.62 14.82
N THR A 10 -28.88 -2.61 14.08
CA THR A 10 -28.03 -1.69 13.32
C THR A 10 -28.12 -0.29 13.88
N ARG A 11 -26.98 0.25 14.30
CA ARG A 11 -26.85 1.60 14.85
C ARG A 11 -26.31 2.53 13.78
N THR A 12 -26.91 3.71 13.62
CA THR A 12 -26.53 4.67 12.59
C THR A 12 -26.67 6.11 13.08
N LYS A 13 -25.85 7.01 12.52
CA LYS A 13 -25.94 8.45 12.75
C LYS A 13 -25.37 9.18 11.53
N ASP A 14 -26.23 9.86 10.78
CA ASP A 14 -25.88 10.72 9.64
C ASP A 14 -25.02 10.02 8.55
N ARG A 15 -25.29 8.73 8.29
CA ARG A 15 -24.52 7.86 7.39
C ARG A 15 -25.40 7.07 6.39
N PRO A 16 -26.22 7.74 5.56
CA PRO A 16 -27.24 7.08 4.75
C PRO A 16 -26.69 6.06 3.73
N VAL A 17 -25.51 6.32 3.14
CA VAL A 17 -24.90 5.41 2.14
C VAL A 17 -24.50 4.08 2.76
N PHE A 18 -23.92 4.12 3.96
CA PHE A 18 -23.53 2.91 4.68
C PHE A 18 -24.76 2.15 5.15
N LEU A 19 -25.69 2.85 5.80
CA LEU A 19 -26.95 2.24 6.24
C LEU A 19 -27.65 1.51 5.09
N GLN A 20 -27.68 2.08 3.89
CA GLN A 20 -28.24 1.43 2.71
C GLN A 20 -27.54 0.11 2.37
N ARG A 21 -26.20 0.03 2.44
CA ARG A 21 -25.46 -1.23 2.26
C ARG A 21 -25.84 -2.27 3.30
N ALA A 22 -25.85 -1.90 4.59
CA ALA A 22 -26.21 -2.81 5.67
C ALA A 22 -27.66 -3.33 5.51
N MET A 23 -28.58 -2.45 5.12
CA MET A 23 -29.96 -2.85 4.81
C MET A 23 -30.02 -3.87 3.67
N GLN A 24 -29.24 -3.69 2.61
CA GLN A 24 -29.18 -4.61 1.49
C GLN A 24 -28.57 -5.97 1.85
N SER A 25 -27.53 -6.03 2.69
CA SER A 25 -26.95 -7.31 3.13
C SER A 25 -27.90 -8.11 4.01
N VAL A 26 -28.67 -7.43 4.86
CA VAL A 26 -29.73 -8.05 5.67
C VAL A 26 -30.85 -8.60 4.79
N LEU A 27 -31.31 -7.82 3.81
CA LEU A 27 -32.39 -8.24 2.89
C LEU A 27 -32.00 -9.43 2.00
N LYS A 28 -30.70 -9.64 1.77
CA LYS A 28 -30.15 -10.75 0.96
C LYS A 28 -29.96 -12.06 1.73
N GLN A 29 -30.25 -12.10 3.03
CA GLN A 29 -30.11 -13.33 3.82
C GLN A 29 -31.11 -14.41 3.37
N ASP A 30 -30.64 -15.64 3.26
CA ASP A 30 -31.43 -16.82 2.89
C ASP A 30 -32.38 -17.28 4.03
N PHE A 31 -31.99 -17.01 5.27
CA PHE A 31 -32.80 -17.19 6.46
C PHE A 31 -33.75 -15.99 6.61
N THR A 32 -35.04 -16.26 6.79
CA THR A 32 -36.09 -15.23 6.67
C THR A 32 -36.74 -14.80 7.99
N ASP A 33 -36.61 -15.59 9.06
CA ASP A 33 -37.21 -15.33 10.38
C ASP A 33 -36.35 -14.39 11.25
N TRP A 34 -36.23 -13.15 10.80
CA TRP A 34 -35.51 -12.09 11.48
C TRP A 34 -36.31 -10.79 11.54
N VAL A 35 -35.91 -9.91 12.46
CA VAL A 35 -36.33 -8.53 12.54
C VAL A 35 -35.10 -7.62 12.53
N HIS A 36 -35.09 -6.60 11.67
CA HIS A 36 -34.03 -5.62 11.56
C HIS A 36 -34.41 -4.36 12.33
N VAL A 37 -33.70 -4.07 13.41
CA VAL A 37 -33.91 -2.89 14.24
C VAL A 37 -32.84 -1.85 13.92
N ILE A 38 -33.25 -0.75 13.29
CA ILE A 38 -32.38 0.38 12.95
C ILE A 38 -32.52 1.43 14.05
N VAL A 39 -31.42 1.72 14.74
CA VAL A 39 -31.36 2.73 15.81
C VAL A 39 -30.62 3.95 15.29
N ASN A 40 -31.36 5.03 15.05
CA ASN A 40 -30.81 6.33 14.70
C ASN A 40 -30.41 7.07 15.99
N ASP A 41 -29.11 7.13 16.28
CA ASP A 41 -28.57 7.67 17.54
C ASP A 41 -28.30 9.19 17.45
N GLY A 42 -29.37 9.97 17.24
CA GLY A 42 -29.30 11.43 17.20
C GLY A 42 -28.82 12.02 15.86
N GLY A 43 -29.01 11.30 14.75
CA GLY A 43 -28.90 11.83 13.39
C GLY A 43 -30.27 12.19 12.80
N ASP A 44 -30.32 12.69 11.56
CA ASP A 44 -31.58 13.13 10.93
C ASP A 44 -32.60 11.97 10.75
N PRO A 45 -33.76 11.99 11.44
CA PRO A 45 -34.79 10.97 11.29
C PRO A 45 -35.30 10.81 9.85
N LYS A 46 -35.40 11.92 9.10
CA LYS A 46 -35.99 11.92 7.76
C LYS A 46 -35.18 11.07 6.77
N LEU A 47 -33.86 11.07 6.90
CA LEU A 47 -32.98 10.29 6.03
C LEU A 47 -33.15 8.79 6.26
N VAL A 48 -33.26 8.38 7.53
CA VAL A 48 -33.45 6.97 7.90
C VAL A 48 -34.85 6.49 7.50
N ASP A 49 -35.89 7.28 7.77
CA ASP A 49 -37.27 6.95 7.41
C ASP A 49 -37.43 6.81 5.89
N LEU A 50 -36.79 7.69 5.11
CA LEU A 50 -36.81 7.62 3.66
C LEU A 50 -36.17 6.33 3.14
N LEU A 51 -35.01 5.95 3.66
CA LEU A 51 -34.34 4.69 3.27
C LEU A 51 -35.19 3.47 3.62
N VAL A 52 -35.85 3.49 4.77
CA VAL A 52 -36.76 2.41 5.19
C VAL A 52 -37.98 2.34 4.28
N GLU A 53 -38.57 3.47 3.89
CA GLU A 53 -39.71 3.51 2.98
C GLU A 53 -39.33 3.00 1.57
N VAL A 54 -38.14 3.34 1.07
CA VAL A 54 -37.62 2.84 -0.22
C VAL A 54 -37.49 1.31 -0.23
N HIS A 55 -37.16 0.71 0.90
CA HIS A 55 -36.98 -0.75 1.02
C HIS A 55 -38.19 -1.46 1.65
N LYS A 56 -39.32 -0.78 1.84
CA LYS A 56 -40.48 -1.26 2.59
C LYS A 56 -41.06 -2.58 2.08
N GLU A 57 -41.21 -2.71 0.76
CA GLU A 57 -41.71 -3.94 0.13
C GLU A 57 -40.76 -5.13 0.39
N ALA A 58 -39.44 -4.91 0.25
CA ALA A 58 -38.43 -5.94 0.47
C ALA A 58 -38.35 -6.38 1.95
N TYR A 59 -38.54 -5.44 2.89
CA TYR A 59 -38.60 -5.77 4.31
C TYR A 59 -39.86 -6.55 4.68
N ALA A 60 -40.97 -6.38 3.95
CA ALA A 60 -42.24 -7.05 4.23
C ALA A 60 -42.67 -6.94 5.71
N GLY A 61 -42.46 -5.76 6.31
CA GLY A 61 -42.79 -5.49 7.72
C GLY A 61 -41.77 -5.99 8.76
N ARG A 62 -40.60 -6.49 8.34
CA ARG A 62 -39.53 -7.00 9.24
C ARG A 62 -38.53 -5.93 9.69
N VAL A 63 -38.84 -4.66 9.53
CA VAL A 63 -37.97 -3.53 9.96
C VAL A 63 -38.65 -2.70 11.04
N LYS A 64 -37.87 -2.28 12.04
CA LYS A 64 -38.29 -1.37 13.10
C LYS A 64 -37.25 -0.27 13.26
N VAL A 65 -37.70 0.97 13.35
CA VAL A 65 -36.81 2.14 13.55
C VAL A 65 -36.98 2.69 14.96
N VAL A 66 -35.87 3.04 15.60
CA VAL A 66 -35.82 3.71 16.90
C VAL A 66 -35.00 4.99 16.75
N HIS A 67 -35.61 6.14 17.01
CA HIS A 67 -34.91 7.43 16.99
C HIS A 67 -34.59 7.91 18.39
N HIS A 68 -33.35 8.34 18.61
CA HIS A 68 -32.99 9.17 19.74
C HIS A 68 -32.96 10.64 19.31
N ALA A 69 -33.45 11.52 20.20
CA ALA A 69 -33.39 12.97 19.97
C ALA A 69 -31.95 13.49 19.98
N GLU A 70 -31.09 12.88 20.78
CA GLU A 70 -29.66 13.17 20.89
C GLU A 70 -28.90 11.84 20.99
N SER A 71 -27.63 11.85 20.61
CA SER A 71 -26.79 10.65 20.67
C SER A 71 -26.59 10.19 22.11
N LYS A 72 -26.88 8.90 22.38
CA LYS A 72 -26.72 8.27 23.69
C LYS A 72 -25.47 7.39 23.78
N GLY A 73 -24.71 7.31 22.69
CA GLY A 73 -23.50 6.51 22.57
C GLY A 73 -23.76 5.11 22.02
N MET A 74 -22.70 4.48 21.51
CA MET A 74 -22.82 3.30 20.65
C MET A 74 -23.42 2.09 21.36
N GLN A 75 -23.19 1.95 22.67
CA GLN A 75 -23.66 0.80 23.46
C GLN A 75 -25.10 0.98 23.92
N ASN A 76 -25.48 2.20 24.30
CA ASN A 76 -26.86 2.54 24.61
C ASN A 76 -27.77 2.45 23.37
N ALA A 77 -27.25 2.79 22.19
CA ALA A 77 -27.96 2.55 20.93
C ALA A 77 -28.21 1.05 20.71
N SER A 78 -27.18 0.20 20.88
CA SER A 78 -27.33 -1.26 20.83
C SER A 78 -28.35 -1.78 21.84
N ASN A 79 -28.29 -1.29 23.09
CA ASN A 79 -29.23 -1.66 24.16
C ASN A 79 -30.67 -1.25 23.84
N ALA A 80 -30.88 -0.06 23.27
CA ALA A 80 -32.19 0.39 22.82
C ALA A 80 -32.77 -0.50 21.72
N GLY A 81 -31.91 -0.92 20.77
CA GLY A 81 -32.30 -1.87 19.73
C GLY A 81 -32.68 -3.24 20.30
N LEU A 82 -31.89 -3.77 21.22
CA LEU A 82 -32.16 -5.04 21.90
C LEU A 82 -33.48 -5.00 22.70
N ALA A 83 -33.80 -3.86 23.32
CA ALA A 83 -35.04 -3.70 24.08
C ALA A 83 -36.28 -3.51 23.17
N ALA A 84 -36.09 -3.13 21.91
CA ALA A 84 -37.20 -2.79 21.02
C ALA A 84 -37.98 -4.02 20.51
N VAL A 85 -37.40 -5.22 20.55
CA VAL A 85 -38.00 -6.43 19.97
C VAL A 85 -37.74 -7.66 20.83
N GLU A 86 -38.70 -8.57 20.88
CA GLU A 86 -38.52 -9.91 21.46
C GLU A 86 -37.96 -10.85 20.41
N SER A 87 -36.87 -11.55 20.73
CA SER A 87 -36.23 -12.53 19.83
C SER A 87 -35.56 -13.66 20.61
N THR A 88 -35.16 -14.71 19.91
CA THR A 88 -34.37 -15.82 20.49
C THR A 88 -32.88 -15.51 20.43
N TYR A 89 -32.42 -15.02 19.28
CA TYR A 89 -31.04 -14.64 19.01
C TYR A 89 -30.92 -13.14 18.78
N ALA A 90 -29.70 -12.63 19.00
CA ALA A 90 -29.33 -11.26 18.71
C ALA A 90 -27.95 -11.20 18.03
N VAL A 91 -27.75 -10.17 17.22
CA VAL A 91 -26.49 -9.82 16.58
C VAL A 91 -26.42 -8.30 16.38
N ILE A 92 -25.23 -7.73 16.55
CA ILE A 92 -24.96 -6.31 16.27
C ILE A 92 -24.40 -6.22 14.86
N HIS A 93 -25.08 -5.49 13.98
CA HIS A 93 -24.67 -5.27 12.60
C HIS A 93 -24.44 -3.78 12.40
N ASP A 94 -23.19 -3.32 12.46
CA ASP A 94 -22.88 -1.91 12.26
C ASP A 94 -23.33 -1.42 10.88
N ASP A 95 -23.73 -0.14 10.78
CA ASP A 95 -24.34 0.42 9.57
C ASP A 95 -23.42 0.41 8.37
N ASP A 96 -22.13 0.26 8.60
CA ASP A 96 -21.09 0.22 7.60
C ASP A 96 -20.48 -1.15 7.36
N ASP A 97 -21.08 -2.21 7.88
CA ASP A 97 -20.63 -3.57 7.59
C ASP A 97 -21.58 -4.31 6.64
N SER A 98 -21.23 -5.54 6.27
CA SER A 98 -22.12 -6.39 5.48
C SER A 98 -21.91 -7.88 5.71
N TRP A 99 -22.83 -8.70 5.19
CA TRP A 99 -22.81 -10.16 5.29
C TRP A 99 -22.84 -10.84 3.92
N TYR A 100 -22.32 -12.07 3.90
CA TYR A 100 -22.64 -13.03 2.86
C TYR A 100 -24.05 -13.61 3.06
N THR A 101 -24.68 -14.15 2.01
CA THR A 101 -26.12 -14.49 1.98
C THR A 101 -26.55 -15.60 2.95
N ASP A 102 -25.63 -16.43 3.44
CA ASP A 102 -25.90 -17.59 4.30
C ASP A 102 -25.41 -17.40 5.76
N PHE A 103 -25.03 -16.18 6.17
CA PHE A 103 -24.53 -15.90 7.52
C PHE A 103 -25.55 -16.32 8.60
N LEU A 104 -26.81 -15.90 8.46
CA LEU A 104 -27.86 -16.20 9.43
C LEU A 104 -28.23 -17.69 9.43
N SER A 105 -28.43 -18.31 8.26
CA SER A 105 -28.82 -19.74 8.19
C SER A 105 -27.77 -20.63 8.84
N LYS A 106 -26.48 -20.38 8.61
CA LYS A 106 -25.38 -21.14 9.23
C LYS A 106 -25.27 -20.91 10.73
N SER A 107 -25.32 -19.65 11.17
CA SER A 107 -25.17 -19.30 12.59
C SER A 107 -26.33 -19.83 13.43
N VAL A 108 -27.57 -19.69 12.94
CA VAL A 108 -28.76 -20.24 13.60
C VAL A 108 -28.70 -21.76 13.63
N SER A 109 -28.41 -22.41 12.49
CA SER A 109 -28.32 -23.88 12.41
C SER A 109 -27.26 -24.43 13.38
N PHE A 110 -26.13 -23.75 13.52
CA PHE A 110 -25.08 -24.13 14.47
C PHE A 110 -25.59 -24.11 15.91
N LEU A 111 -26.23 -23.02 16.34
CA LEU A 111 -26.73 -22.91 17.73
C LEU A 111 -27.92 -23.82 17.99
N GLU A 112 -28.82 -24.01 17.04
CA GLU A 112 -29.92 -24.98 17.14
C GLU A 112 -29.37 -26.41 17.31
N ALA A 113 -28.35 -26.79 16.55
CA ALA A 113 -27.71 -28.10 16.67
C ALA A 113 -27.02 -28.33 18.03
N LYS A 114 -26.58 -27.27 18.73
CA LYS A 114 -26.04 -27.37 20.10
C LYS A 114 -27.15 -27.48 21.15
N GLY A 115 -28.33 -26.92 20.89
CA GLY A 115 -29.44 -26.85 21.83
C GLY A 115 -29.29 -25.74 22.89
N PRO A 116 -30.40 -25.35 23.55
CA PRO A 116 -30.41 -24.23 24.51
C PRO A 116 -29.68 -24.51 25.82
N GLU A 117 -29.55 -25.78 26.22
CA GLU A 117 -28.88 -26.20 27.46
C GLU A 117 -27.35 -26.39 27.29
N SER A 118 -26.82 -26.19 26.08
CA SER A 118 -25.38 -26.28 25.82
C SER A 118 -24.60 -25.19 26.55
N PRO A 119 -23.35 -25.41 26.99
CA PRO A 119 -22.48 -24.32 27.39
C PRO A 119 -22.24 -23.32 26.23
N VAL A 120 -22.37 -23.76 24.97
CA VAL A 120 -22.22 -22.90 23.79
C VAL A 120 -23.49 -22.07 23.59
N GLN A 121 -23.42 -20.80 23.98
CA GLN A 121 -24.56 -19.86 23.86
C GLN A 121 -24.36 -18.82 22.75
N GLY A 122 -23.18 -18.79 22.12
CA GLY A 122 -22.85 -17.90 21.02
C GLY A 122 -22.03 -18.59 19.93
N VAL A 123 -22.05 -18.02 18.73
CA VAL A 123 -21.31 -18.52 17.57
C VAL A 123 -20.72 -17.36 16.78
N VAL A 124 -19.48 -17.54 16.33
CA VAL A 124 -18.79 -16.61 15.43
C VAL A 124 -18.45 -17.29 14.10
N THR A 125 -18.53 -16.54 13.01
CA THR A 125 -17.98 -16.94 11.71
C THR A 125 -16.60 -16.33 11.49
N GLN A 126 -15.81 -16.86 10.55
CA GLN A 126 -14.65 -16.11 10.08
C GLN A 126 -15.09 -14.80 9.41
N THR A 127 -14.23 -13.78 9.47
CA THR A 127 -14.53 -12.44 8.96
C THR A 127 -13.55 -12.06 7.86
N THR A 128 -14.05 -11.48 6.79
CA THR A 128 -13.23 -10.88 5.73
C THR A 128 -13.18 -9.37 5.97
N GLN A 129 -11.97 -8.85 6.14
CA GLN A 129 -11.73 -7.41 6.17
C GLN A 129 -11.73 -6.86 4.74
N ILE A 130 -12.45 -5.76 4.53
CA ILE A 130 -12.51 -5.02 3.28
C ILE A 130 -12.01 -3.60 3.56
N MET A 131 -10.93 -3.18 2.91
CA MET A 131 -10.48 -1.80 2.89
C MET A 131 -11.18 -1.10 1.74
N GLU A 132 -11.77 0.07 2.00
CA GLU A 132 -12.48 0.84 0.98
C GLU A 132 -12.25 2.35 1.16
N GLU A 133 -12.55 3.12 0.12
CA GLU A 133 -12.58 4.59 0.18
C GLU A 133 -13.86 5.16 -0.43
N ILE A 134 -14.18 6.40 -0.09
CA ILE A 134 -15.25 7.16 -0.76
C ILE A 134 -14.59 8.13 -1.72
N THR A 135 -14.86 7.96 -3.01
CA THR A 135 -14.34 8.84 -4.06
C THR A 135 -14.97 10.23 -3.99
N LEU A 136 -14.36 11.20 -4.70
CA LEU A 136 -14.89 12.56 -4.82
C LEU A 136 -16.30 12.63 -5.44
N SER A 137 -16.73 11.59 -6.16
CA SER A 137 -18.08 11.46 -6.70
C SER A 137 -19.08 10.83 -5.73
N GLY A 138 -18.65 10.45 -4.52
CA GLY A 138 -19.48 9.83 -3.49
C GLY A 138 -19.68 8.32 -3.66
N GLN A 139 -18.87 7.65 -4.49
CA GLN A 139 -18.93 6.20 -4.69
C GLN A 139 -18.01 5.47 -3.70
N ILE A 140 -18.43 4.29 -3.23
CA ILE A 140 -17.59 3.41 -2.40
C ILE A 140 -16.77 2.51 -3.33
N GLU A 141 -15.45 2.60 -3.24
CA GLU A 141 -14.52 1.74 -3.98
C GLU A 141 -13.77 0.81 -3.02
N GLU A 142 -13.82 -0.50 -3.31
CA GLU A 142 -13.04 -1.51 -2.59
C GLU A 142 -11.58 -1.44 -3.02
N LEU A 143 -10.69 -1.18 -2.07
CA LEU A 143 -9.25 -1.10 -2.26
C LEU A 143 -8.55 -2.44 -2.05
N LYS A 144 -8.98 -3.19 -1.02
CA LYS A 144 -8.32 -4.43 -0.62
C LYS A 144 -9.25 -5.36 0.14
N ARG A 145 -9.00 -6.66 0.04
CA ARG A 145 -9.71 -7.70 0.78
C ARG A 145 -8.73 -8.68 1.42
N ARG A 146 -8.91 -9.00 2.70
CA ARG A 146 -8.08 -10.01 3.41
C ARG A 146 -8.84 -10.69 4.55
N PRO A 147 -8.42 -11.88 5.01
CA PRO A 147 -8.95 -12.47 6.23
C PRO A 147 -8.71 -11.56 7.45
N TYR A 148 -9.74 -11.35 8.28
CA TYR A 148 -9.62 -10.64 9.55
C TYR A 148 -9.33 -11.65 10.66
N TYR A 149 -8.06 -11.77 11.02
CA TYR A 149 -7.54 -12.58 12.14
C TYR A 149 -8.14 -14.00 12.24
N PRO A 150 -7.79 -14.95 11.35
CA PRO A 150 -8.35 -16.30 11.40
C PRO A 150 -7.98 -17.05 12.69
N PHE A 151 -8.97 -17.63 13.37
CA PHE A 151 -8.77 -18.44 14.58
C PHE A 151 -9.61 -19.72 14.57
N ALA A 152 -9.12 -20.79 15.21
CA ALA A 152 -9.81 -22.07 15.24
C ALA A 152 -10.82 -22.20 16.41
N PHE A 153 -10.58 -21.47 17.50
CA PHE A 153 -11.41 -21.48 18.71
C PHE A 153 -11.30 -20.12 19.42
N VAL A 154 -12.32 -19.77 20.19
CA VAL A 154 -12.31 -18.58 21.05
C VAL A 154 -11.85 -19.02 22.44
N ASN A 155 -10.83 -18.37 23.00
CA ASN A 155 -10.41 -18.63 24.38
C ASN A 155 -10.24 -17.34 25.18
N LEU A 156 -10.47 -17.43 26.49
CA LEU A 156 -10.47 -16.28 27.38
C LEU A 156 -9.10 -15.63 27.55
N GLY A 157 -8.02 -16.40 27.52
CA GLY A 157 -6.64 -15.88 27.59
C GLY A 157 -6.27 -15.02 26.38
N GLU A 158 -6.68 -15.41 25.17
CA GLU A 158 -6.43 -14.61 23.96
C GLU A 158 -7.37 -13.41 23.89
N LEU A 159 -8.64 -13.58 24.25
CA LEU A 159 -9.58 -12.46 24.33
C LEU A 159 -9.16 -11.43 25.39
N ARG A 160 -8.49 -11.86 26.46
CA ARG A 160 -7.85 -10.98 27.47
C ARG A 160 -6.59 -10.28 26.96
N LYS A 161 -6.07 -10.59 25.77
CA LYS A 161 -4.93 -9.89 25.15
C LYS A 161 -5.37 -9.02 23.98
N ARG A 162 -6.45 -9.35 23.29
CA ARG A 162 -6.98 -8.57 22.16
C ARG A 162 -8.41 -9.01 21.83
N ASN A 163 -9.22 -8.12 21.25
CA ASN A 163 -10.50 -8.53 20.66
C ASN A 163 -10.24 -9.24 19.32
N ILE A 164 -10.60 -10.51 19.19
CA ILE A 164 -10.21 -11.36 18.05
C ILE A 164 -11.28 -11.47 16.96
N PHE A 165 -12.51 -11.00 17.20
CA PHE A 165 -13.59 -10.95 16.21
C PHE A 165 -14.42 -9.69 16.35
N ALA A 166 -15.02 -9.22 15.25
CA ALA A 166 -15.85 -8.02 15.20
C ALA A 166 -17.32 -8.34 15.55
N PRO A 167 -18.12 -7.36 16.02
CA PRO A 167 -19.53 -7.55 16.39
C PRO A 167 -20.38 -8.16 15.26
N ILE A 168 -20.10 -7.76 14.02
CA ILE A 168 -20.77 -8.23 12.80
C ILE A 168 -20.72 -9.76 12.64
N ALA A 169 -19.73 -10.43 13.22
CA ALA A 169 -19.53 -11.86 13.08
C ALA A 169 -20.17 -12.69 14.21
N PHE A 170 -20.72 -12.07 15.25
CA PHE A 170 -21.11 -12.74 16.49
C PHE A 170 -22.62 -12.80 16.70
N LEU A 171 -23.21 -13.99 16.53
CA LEU A 171 -24.61 -14.26 16.83
C LEU A 171 -24.73 -15.04 18.15
N TYR A 172 -25.58 -14.59 19.06
CA TYR A 172 -25.73 -15.19 20.39
C TYR A 172 -27.19 -15.33 20.82
N ARG A 173 -27.45 -16.23 21.77
CA ARG A 173 -28.76 -16.37 22.42
C ARG A 173 -29.02 -15.15 23.28
N LYS A 174 -30.08 -14.38 22.97
CA LYS A 174 -30.41 -13.13 23.67
C LYS A 174 -30.59 -13.32 25.19
N LYS A 175 -31.02 -14.52 25.61
CA LYS A 175 -31.15 -14.90 27.03
C LYS A 175 -29.85 -14.77 27.83
N ALA A 176 -28.67 -14.78 27.18
CA ALA A 176 -27.39 -14.56 27.85
C ALA A 176 -27.34 -13.26 28.67
N HIS A 177 -28.10 -12.22 28.26
CA HIS A 177 -28.22 -10.96 28.99
C HIS A 177 -28.79 -11.10 30.41
N GLU A 178 -29.56 -12.15 30.72
CA GLU A 178 -30.03 -12.44 32.08
C GLU A 178 -28.86 -12.70 33.04
N LYS A 179 -27.74 -13.21 32.53
CA LYS A 179 -26.55 -13.54 33.32
C LYS A 179 -25.47 -12.47 33.24
N ILE A 180 -25.20 -11.95 32.04
CA ILE A 180 -24.05 -11.07 31.80
C ILE A 180 -24.39 -9.58 31.83
N GLY A 181 -25.67 -9.21 31.79
CA GLY A 181 -26.12 -7.83 31.67
C GLY A 181 -26.03 -7.28 30.25
N LEU A 182 -26.31 -5.98 30.11
CA LEU A 182 -26.32 -5.25 28.83
C LEU A 182 -24.90 -4.79 28.41
N PHE A 183 -24.78 -4.11 27.28
CA PHE A 183 -23.53 -3.45 26.89
C PHE A 183 -23.25 -2.24 27.79
N ARG A 184 -22.01 -2.09 28.25
CA ARG A 184 -21.57 -1.02 29.17
C ARG A 184 -21.15 0.23 28.41
N GLN A 185 -21.93 1.32 28.53
CA GLN A 185 -21.68 2.57 27.80
C GLN A 185 -20.41 3.30 28.26
N GLU A 186 -19.97 3.05 29.49
CA GLU A 186 -18.71 3.59 30.02
C GLU A 186 -17.47 3.09 29.27
N PHE A 187 -17.59 2.01 28.48
CA PHE A 187 -16.58 1.48 27.56
C PHE A 187 -16.95 1.73 26.11
N ASP A 188 -17.46 2.93 25.79
CA ASP A 188 -17.77 3.32 24.40
C ASP A 188 -16.57 3.00 23.48
N VAL A 189 -16.83 2.58 22.23
CA VAL A 189 -15.86 1.99 21.27
C VAL A 189 -15.19 0.64 21.65
N LEU A 190 -15.15 0.24 22.93
CA LEU A 190 -14.65 -1.08 23.38
C LEU A 190 -15.74 -1.98 24.01
N GLY A 191 -17.00 -1.57 23.91
CA GLY A 191 -18.11 -2.23 24.61
C GLY A 191 -18.41 -3.62 24.08
N ASP A 192 -18.02 -3.92 22.84
CA ASP A 192 -18.04 -5.26 22.27
C ASP A 192 -16.97 -6.15 22.89
N HIS A 193 -15.73 -5.65 23.05
CA HIS A 193 -14.66 -6.38 23.73
C HIS A 193 -15.03 -6.68 25.19
N ASP A 194 -15.55 -5.69 25.90
CA ASP A 194 -16.12 -5.85 27.23
C ASP A 194 -17.23 -6.92 27.29
N PHE A 195 -18.18 -6.84 26.36
CA PHE A 195 -19.29 -7.79 26.28
C PHE A 195 -18.78 -9.22 26.02
N ASN A 196 -17.85 -9.39 25.08
CA ASN A 196 -17.29 -10.69 24.72
C ASN A 196 -16.54 -11.33 25.89
N LEU A 197 -15.79 -10.54 26.68
CA LEU A 197 -15.11 -11.00 27.89
C LEU A 197 -16.10 -11.49 28.95
N ARG A 198 -17.16 -10.72 29.22
CA ARG A 198 -18.22 -11.11 30.15
C ARG A 198 -19.02 -12.32 29.65
N PHE A 199 -19.24 -12.41 28.33
CA PHE A 199 -19.90 -13.53 27.70
C PHE A 199 -19.11 -14.82 27.91
N LEU A 200 -17.82 -14.81 27.52
CA LEU A 200 -16.96 -15.99 27.53
C LEU A 200 -16.65 -16.49 28.95
N ARG A 201 -16.78 -15.61 29.94
CA ARG A 201 -16.70 -15.98 31.36
C ARG A 201 -17.86 -16.88 31.81
N HIS A 202 -19.03 -16.77 31.21
CA HIS A 202 -20.23 -17.51 31.60
C HIS A 202 -20.62 -18.60 30.61
N PHE A 203 -20.27 -18.44 29.34
CA PHE A 203 -20.70 -19.30 28.24
C PHE A 203 -19.58 -19.51 27.22
N GLU A 204 -19.65 -20.58 26.45
CA GLU A 204 -18.72 -20.87 25.36
C GLU A 204 -19.18 -20.22 24.05
N ILE A 205 -18.22 -19.90 23.19
CA ILE A 205 -18.45 -19.36 21.83
C ILE A 205 -17.94 -20.38 20.81
N GLY A 206 -18.85 -20.90 19.99
CA GLY A 206 -18.51 -21.79 18.88
C GLY A 206 -17.95 -21.04 17.68
N VAL A 207 -17.16 -21.72 16.84
CA VAL A 207 -16.56 -21.14 15.63
C VAL A 207 -17.04 -21.89 14.38
N ILE A 208 -17.56 -21.15 13.41
CA ILE A 208 -17.81 -21.63 12.05
C ILE A 208 -16.57 -21.25 11.20
N PRO A 209 -15.78 -22.22 10.71
CA PRO A 209 -14.46 -21.96 10.11
C PRO A 209 -14.51 -21.38 8.68
N THR A 210 -15.66 -20.86 8.25
CA THR A 210 -15.89 -20.27 6.93
C THR A 210 -16.26 -18.79 7.05
N PHE A 211 -15.90 -18.01 6.02
CA PHE A 211 -16.01 -16.55 5.99
C PHE A 211 -17.41 -16.09 5.58
N HIS A 212 -18.15 -15.47 6.50
CA HIS A 212 -19.56 -15.07 6.28
C HIS A 212 -19.87 -13.62 6.65
N ALA A 213 -18.93 -12.93 7.30
CA ALA A 213 -19.05 -11.52 7.64
C ALA A 213 -17.99 -10.68 6.91
N TYR A 214 -18.37 -9.46 6.51
CA TYR A 214 -17.51 -8.47 5.90
C TYR A 214 -17.37 -7.27 6.82
N TYR A 215 -16.14 -7.03 7.27
CA TYR A 215 -15.79 -5.92 8.15
C TYR A 215 -15.10 -4.81 7.34
N HIS A 216 -15.76 -3.68 7.13
CA HIS A 216 -15.32 -2.64 6.20
C HIS A 216 -14.54 -1.53 6.91
N TRP A 217 -13.33 -1.23 6.44
CA TRP A 217 -12.42 -0.24 7.01
C TRP A 217 -12.17 0.89 6.02
N ARG A 218 -12.15 2.12 6.54
CA ARG A 218 -11.97 3.37 5.78
C ARG A 218 -11.05 4.33 6.52
N HIS A 219 -10.36 5.20 5.79
CA HIS A 219 -9.48 6.25 6.32
C HIS A 219 -10.02 7.67 6.02
N GLY A 220 -9.40 8.69 6.63
CA GLY A 220 -9.73 10.10 6.37
C GLY A 220 -11.03 10.59 7.05
N SER A 221 -11.74 11.53 6.41
CA SER A 221 -12.92 12.19 6.97
C SER A 221 -14.09 11.25 7.26
N HIS A 222 -14.15 10.09 6.58
CA HIS A 222 -15.15 9.04 6.73
C HIS A 222 -14.61 7.78 7.44
N GLY A 223 -13.46 7.89 8.11
CA GLY A 223 -12.83 6.76 8.80
C GLY A 223 -13.61 6.30 10.05
N ASN A 224 -13.59 4.99 10.29
CA ASN A 224 -14.24 4.38 11.45
C ASN A 224 -13.44 4.63 12.73
N THR A 225 -14.03 4.28 13.86
CA THR A 225 -13.40 4.50 15.18
C THR A 225 -12.06 3.75 15.31
N VAL A 226 -11.89 2.61 14.63
CA VAL A 226 -10.64 1.82 14.60
C VAL A 226 -9.50 2.45 13.79
N THR A 227 -9.81 3.36 12.86
CA THR A 227 -8.81 4.12 12.08
C THR A 227 -8.61 5.52 12.63
N ARG A 228 -9.67 6.29 12.91
CA ARG A 228 -9.57 7.71 13.34
C ARG A 228 -9.59 7.94 14.86
N GLY A 229 -10.11 7.01 15.65
CA GLY A 229 -10.40 7.17 17.09
C GLY A 229 -9.40 6.50 18.04
N ARG A 230 -8.15 6.29 17.61
CA ARG A 230 -7.16 5.44 18.30
C ARG A 230 -6.77 5.91 19.70
N GLU A 231 -6.61 7.22 19.90
CA GLU A 231 -6.32 7.77 21.24
C GLU A 231 -7.51 7.55 22.20
N GLY A 232 -8.74 7.71 21.70
CA GLY A 232 -9.95 7.37 22.44
C GLY A 232 -10.00 5.89 22.83
N HIS A 233 -9.59 4.99 21.93
CA HIS A 233 -9.48 3.57 22.25
C HIS A 233 -8.40 3.28 23.29
N ARG A 234 -7.22 3.92 23.22
CA ARG A 234 -6.14 3.75 24.21
C ARG A 234 -6.61 4.18 25.60
N GLN A 235 -7.24 5.35 25.69
CA GLN A 235 -7.81 5.86 26.95
C GLN A 235 -8.90 4.93 27.48
N MET A 236 -9.78 4.45 26.59
CA MET A 236 -10.84 3.54 26.98
C MET A 236 -10.30 2.18 27.44
N LEU A 237 -9.27 1.66 26.78
CA LEU A 237 -8.61 0.42 27.16
C LEU A 237 -7.99 0.55 28.54
N ASN A 238 -7.30 1.66 28.82
CA ASN A 238 -6.77 1.94 30.16
C ASN A 238 -7.88 2.03 31.22
N ARG A 239 -9.02 2.65 30.89
CA ARG A 239 -10.17 2.68 31.79
C ARG A 239 -10.75 1.29 32.03
N MET A 240 -10.85 0.46 31.00
CA MET A 240 -11.32 -0.92 31.08
C MET A 240 -10.35 -1.77 31.93
N LYS A 241 -9.04 -1.69 31.69
CA LYS A 241 -7.98 -2.32 32.51
C LYS A 241 -8.12 -1.95 33.98
N ASN A 242 -8.18 -0.65 34.29
CA ASN A 242 -8.34 -0.16 35.66
C ASN A 242 -9.64 -0.64 36.31
N THR A 243 -10.72 -0.79 35.54
CA THR A 243 -12.00 -1.27 36.07
C THR A 243 -11.93 -2.76 36.40
N TYR A 244 -11.45 -3.59 35.48
CA TYR A 244 -11.30 -5.03 35.71
C TYR A 244 -10.27 -5.35 36.80
N TYR A 245 -9.20 -4.55 36.92
CA TYR A 245 -8.24 -4.66 38.00
C TYR A 245 -8.89 -4.40 39.37
N ARG A 246 -9.71 -3.35 39.50
CA ARG A 246 -10.47 -3.09 40.74
C ARG A 246 -11.51 -4.16 41.01
N GLU A 247 -12.26 -4.60 40.00
CA GLU A 247 -13.23 -5.70 40.13
C GLU A 247 -12.54 -6.99 40.61
N ALA A 248 -11.32 -7.28 40.14
CA ALA A 248 -10.52 -8.42 40.59
C ALA A 248 -10.08 -8.30 42.06
N LEU A 249 -9.80 -7.10 42.55
CA LEU A 249 -9.47 -6.86 43.96
C LEU A 249 -10.70 -6.93 44.87
N GLU A 250 -11.83 -6.38 44.42
CA GLU A 250 -13.05 -6.24 45.23
C GLU A 250 -13.87 -7.52 45.26
N ASN A 251 -13.91 -8.28 44.15
CA ASN A 251 -14.72 -9.49 44.03
C ASN A 251 -14.05 -10.53 43.12
N PRO A 252 -12.98 -11.19 43.59
CA PRO A 252 -12.14 -12.08 42.78
C PRO A 252 -12.91 -13.28 42.20
N ASP A 253 -13.92 -13.77 42.93
CA ASP A 253 -14.77 -14.88 42.49
C ASP A 253 -15.63 -14.53 41.27
N VAL A 254 -15.80 -13.23 41.00
CA VAL A 254 -16.58 -12.73 39.87
C VAL A 254 -15.82 -11.80 38.93
N ALA A 255 -14.49 -11.78 38.96
CA ALA A 255 -13.71 -10.98 38.03
C ALA A 255 -13.32 -11.75 36.76
N VAL A 256 -13.15 -11.03 35.64
CA VAL A 256 -12.58 -11.60 34.39
C VAL A 256 -11.06 -11.85 34.53
N GLY A 257 -10.44 -11.31 35.58
CA GLY A 257 -9.00 -11.31 35.81
C GLY A 257 -8.32 -10.06 35.25
N ASP A 258 -7.02 -9.91 35.52
CA ASP A 258 -6.24 -8.77 35.04
C ASP A 258 -6.13 -8.74 33.50
N LEU A 259 -6.01 -7.56 32.91
CA LEU A 259 -5.84 -7.33 31.48
C LEU A 259 -4.38 -6.98 31.12
N GLU A 260 -3.41 -7.48 31.89
CA GLU A 260 -1.98 -7.37 31.58
C GLU A 260 -1.67 -7.99 30.21
N GLY A 261 -0.97 -7.23 29.36
CA GLY A 261 -0.61 -7.63 28.00
C GLY A 261 -1.68 -7.38 26.91
N VAL A 262 -2.77 -6.66 27.19
CA VAL A 262 -3.62 -6.13 26.11
C VAL A 262 -2.92 -4.97 25.43
N ASP A 263 -2.45 -5.19 24.21
CA ASP A 263 -1.98 -4.11 23.33
C ASP A 263 -3.05 -3.75 22.31
N PHE A 264 -3.12 -2.47 21.95
CA PHE A 264 -4.00 -2.03 20.87
C PHE A 264 -3.50 -2.64 19.55
N PRO A 265 -4.37 -3.20 18.69
CA PRO A 265 -3.93 -3.80 17.43
C PRO A 265 -3.18 -2.78 16.58
N GLU A 266 -2.17 -3.31 15.90
CA GLU A 266 -1.26 -2.55 15.08
C GLU A 266 -1.96 -1.73 13.96
N PRO A 267 -1.71 -0.41 13.75
CA PRO A 267 -1.86 0.28 12.50
C PRO A 267 -1.59 -0.57 11.29
N ASP A 268 -2.63 -0.65 10.47
CA ASP A 268 -2.70 -1.24 9.15
C ASP A 268 -1.92 -0.44 8.09
N GLY A 269 -0.92 0.35 8.48
CA GLY A 269 -0.02 1.08 7.58
C GLY A 269 -0.65 2.25 6.79
N THR A 270 -1.91 2.59 7.06
CA THR A 270 -2.74 3.48 6.22
C THR A 270 -3.09 4.81 6.87
N ASP A 271 -2.86 4.96 8.18
CA ASP A 271 -2.97 6.25 8.86
C ASP A 271 -1.80 7.19 8.46
N PRO A 272 -2.05 8.50 8.33
CA PRO A 272 -0.95 9.46 8.44
C PRO A 272 -0.32 9.29 9.83
N ILE A 273 0.94 8.84 9.87
CA ILE A 273 1.72 8.83 11.11
C ILE A 273 1.75 10.29 11.62
N PRO A 274 1.23 10.57 12.82
CA PRO A 274 1.08 11.94 13.31
C PRO A 274 2.43 12.65 13.36
N PHE A 275 2.49 13.90 12.92
CA PHE A 275 3.66 14.75 13.14
C PHE A 275 3.76 15.08 14.62
N LYS A 276 4.77 14.54 15.29
CA LYS A 276 5.09 14.87 16.69
C LYS A 276 6.27 15.82 16.71
N LEU A 277 6.02 17.07 17.13
CA LEU A 277 7.10 18.02 17.37
C LEU A 277 7.95 17.54 18.56
N ARG A 278 9.25 17.34 18.33
CA ARG A 278 10.21 17.04 19.41
C ARG A 278 10.75 18.33 20.01
N THR A 279 10.44 18.53 21.28
CA THR A 279 10.94 19.68 22.07
C THR A 279 12.09 19.30 23.00
N GLU A 280 12.36 18.02 23.21
CA GLU A 280 13.45 17.51 24.06
C GLU A 280 14.36 16.56 23.27
N GLU A 281 15.67 16.69 23.48
CA GLU A 281 16.70 15.79 22.93
C GLU A 281 16.83 14.50 23.77
N SER A 282 17.42 13.45 23.19
CA SER A 282 17.78 12.25 23.96
C SER A 282 18.72 12.62 25.09
N LYS A 283 18.32 12.35 26.34
CA LYS A 283 19.19 12.59 27.50
C LYS A 283 20.20 11.45 27.62
N PRO A 284 21.46 11.76 27.94
CA PRO A 284 22.43 10.71 28.23
C PRO A 284 22.00 9.92 29.48
N PRO A 285 22.18 8.58 29.52
CA PRO A 285 22.25 7.79 30.72
C PRO A 285 22.81 8.51 31.93
N ARG A 286 22.08 8.41 33.04
CA ARG A 286 22.60 8.89 34.32
C ARG A 286 23.86 8.10 34.70
N PRO A 287 24.88 8.77 35.26
CA PRO A 287 26.05 8.08 35.79
C PRO A 287 25.65 7.19 36.97
N ILE A 288 26.46 6.16 37.25
CA ILE A 288 26.32 5.34 38.46
C ILE A 288 26.43 6.27 39.68
N PRO A 289 25.43 6.31 40.57
CA PRO A 289 25.46 7.17 41.74
C PRO A 289 26.50 6.68 42.75
N ASP A 290 26.98 7.59 43.58
CA ASP A 290 27.79 7.22 44.74
C ASP A 290 26.88 6.67 45.84
N PHE A 291 26.65 5.36 45.80
CA PHE A 291 25.76 4.68 46.75
C PHE A 291 26.16 4.89 48.22
N SER A 292 27.43 5.20 48.50
CA SER A 292 27.92 5.40 49.88
C SER A 292 27.37 6.67 50.56
N LYS A 293 26.84 7.61 49.77
CA LYS A 293 26.25 8.85 50.29
C LYS A 293 24.88 8.64 50.92
N ASP A 294 24.07 7.78 50.31
CA ASP A 294 22.66 7.60 50.66
C ASP A 294 22.38 6.28 51.38
N PHE A 295 23.30 5.31 51.30
CA PHE A 295 23.13 3.97 51.86
C PHE A 295 24.30 3.58 52.76
N LYS A 296 24.01 2.76 53.78
CA LYS A 296 25.03 2.18 54.68
C LYS A 296 25.03 0.66 54.58
N PHE A 297 25.93 0.09 53.80
CA PHE A 297 25.97 -1.35 53.53
C PHE A 297 27.38 -1.94 53.62
N GLU A 298 27.48 -3.23 53.93
CA GLU A 298 28.72 -4.02 53.94
C GLU A 298 28.89 -4.84 52.65
N ILE A 299 27.78 -5.17 51.97
CA ILE A 299 27.77 -5.95 50.73
C ILE A 299 26.93 -5.23 49.69
N LEU A 300 27.51 -5.03 48.50
CA LEU A 300 26.75 -4.61 47.33
C LEU A 300 26.27 -5.85 46.59
N SER A 301 24.96 -6.00 46.44
CA SER A 301 24.35 -7.03 45.62
C SER A 301 23.88 -6.42 44.31
N LEU A 302 24.24 -7.04 43.19
CA LEU A 302 23.84 -6.60 41.86
C LEU A 302 22.93 -7.65 41.24
N ASP A 303 21.81 -7.23 40.70
CA ASP A 303 21.09 -8.04 39.73
C ASP A 303 21.95 -8.24 38.47
N VAL A 304 21.77 -9.39 37.81
CA VAL A 304 22.59 -9.76 36.66
C VAL A 304 22.05 -9.16 35.35
N PHE A 305 20.82 -9.49 34.97
CA PHE A 305 20.31 -9.22 33.62
C PHE A 305 19.59 -7.89 33.57
N ASP A 306 19.75 -7.13 32.50
CA ASP A 306 19.17 -5.78 32.39
C ASP A 306 19.65 -4.78 33.47
N THR A 307 20.62 -5.19 34.30
CA THR A 307 21.36 -4.36 35.26
C THR A 307 22.85 -4.29 34.89
N VAL A 308 23.63 -5.35 35.13
CA VAL A 308 25.09 -5.36 34.83
C VAL A 308 25.43 -6.04 33.52
N LEU A 309 24.65 -7.05 33.11
CA LEU A 309 24.75 -7.68 31.80
C LEU A 309 23.62 -7.18 30.90
N LYS A 310 24.00 -6.85 29.67
CA LYS A 310 23.11 -6.40 28.61
C LYS A 310 23.27 -7.33 27.41
N ARG A 311 22.30 -7.32 26.50
CA ARG A 311 22.32 -8.18 25.31
C ARG A 311 22.52 -7.36 24.05
N ARG A 312 23.23 -7.93 23.08
CA ARG A 312 23.40 -7.43 21.71
C ARG A 312 22.16 -7.70 20.84
N CYS A 313 20.98 -7.77 21.44
CA CYS A 313 19.67 -7.92 20.80
C CYS A 313 18.62 -7.01 21.48
N HIS A 314 17.46 -6.80 20.85
CA HIS A 314 16.44 -5.87 21.37
C HIS A 314 15.73 -6.41 22.63
N HIS A 315 15.33 -7.67 22.61
CA HIS A 315 14.68 -8.35 23.72
C HIS A 315 15.40 -9.66 24.08
N PRO A 316 15.38 -10.09 25.35
CA PRO A 316 15.99 -11.37 25.76
C PRO A 316 15.48 -12.57 24.94
N LYS A 317 14.20 -12.57 24.59
CA LYS A 317 13.58 -13.65 23.79
C LYS A 317 14.08 -13.72 22.35
N ASP A 318 14.72 -12.68 21.82
CA ASP A 318 15.28 -12.72 20.46
C ASP A 318 16.41 -13.75 20.34
N VAL A 319 17.08 -14.09 21.44
CA VAL A 319 18.07 -15.20 21.51
C VAL A 319 17.45 -16.51 21.01
N PHE A 320 16.17 -16.77 21.30
CA PHE A 320 15.50 -17.98 20.85
C PHE A 320 15.24 -17.98 19.34
N LYS A 321 15.07 -16.81 18.71
CA LYS A 321 14.95 -16.69 17.25
C LYS A 321 16.29 -16.93 16.57
N PHE A 322 17.40 -16.43 17.14
CA PHE A 322 18.75 -16.74 16.66
C PHE A 322 19.08 -18.23 16.84
N LEU A 323 18.64 -18.84 17.95
CA LEU A 323 18.73 -20.28 18.18
C LEU A 323 18.01 -21.07 17.09
N GLU A 324 16.78 -20.66 16.73
CA GLU A 324 16.01 -21.30 15.66
C GLU A 324 16.72 -21.22 14.30
N ALA A 325 17.24 -20.04 13.94
CA ALA A 325 17.98 -19.84 12.70
C ALA A 325 19.26 -20.70 12.63
N ARG A 326 20.08 -20.68 13.68
CA ARG A 326 21.34 -21.44 13.75
C ARG A 326 21.14 -22.94 13.97
N ALA A 327 20.03 -23.36 14.57
CA ALA A 327 19.68 -24.78 14.66
C ALA A 327 19.59 -25.43 13.27
N VAL A 328 19.05 -24.70 12.29
CA VAL A 328 18.94 -25.18 10.91
C VAL A 328 20.28 -25.05 10.19
N SER A 329 20.90 -23.86 10.21
CA SER A 329 22.10 -23.59 9.42
C SER A 329 23.39 -24.25 9.96
N GLU A 330 23.59 -24.28 11.27
CA GLU A 330 24.83 -24.79 11.89
C GLU A 330 24.73 -26.26 12.32
N LEU A 331 23.58 -26.65 12.88
CA LEU A 331 23.38 -28.01 13.41
C LEU A 331 22.70 -28.95 12.40
N GLY A 332 22.19 -28.44 11.28
CA GLY A 332 21.45 -29.23 10.29
C GLY A 332 20.17 -29.85 10.86
N LEU A 333 19.55 -29.21 11.86
CA LEU A 333 18.29 -29.67 12.42
C LEU A 333 17.13 -29.37 11.46
N PRO A 334 16.04 -30.16 11.50
CA PRO A 334 14.86 -29.89 10.68
C PRO A 334 14.30 -28.50 10.96
N GLU A 335 13.77 -27.82 9.95
CA GLU A 335 13.08 -26.54 10.12
C GLU A 335 11.82 -26.73 10.98
N LYS A 336 11.84 -26.16 12.19
CA LYS A 336 10.79 -26.26 13.23
C LYS A 336 10.78 -24.98 14.05
N PRO A 337 9.65 -24.63 14.70
CA PRO A 337 9.54 -23.42 15.50
C PRO A 337 10.22 -23.60 16.87
N TYR A 338 11.55 -23.72 16.88
CA TYR A 338 12.37 -23.91 18.08
C TYR A 338 12.20 -22.78 19.09
N ALA A 339 12.03 -21.53 18.62
CA ALA A 339 11.84 -20.39 19.49
C ALA A 339 10.54 -20.51 20.30
N LEU A 340 9.42 -20.76 19.60
CA LEU A 340 8.11 -20.97 20.22
C LEU A 340 8.12 -22.19 21.15
N ALA A 341 8.72 -23.30 20.70
CA ALA A 341 8.82 -24.52 21.50
C ALA A 341 9.64 -24.30 22.77
N ARG A 342 10.71 -23.48 22.71
CA ARG A 342 11.55 -23.14 23.85
C ARG A 342 10.81 -22.30 24.90
N GLU A 343 9.99 -21.35 24.47
CA GLU A 343 9.12 -20.57 25.38
C GLU A 343 8.06 -21.46 26.06
N GLN A 344 7.38 -22.31 25.28
CA GLN A 344 6.38 -23.24 25.82
C GLN A 344 6.99 -24.27 26.77
N ALA A 345 8.18 -24.79 26.44
CA ALA A 345 8.89 -25.76 27.25
C ALA A 345 9.21 -25.24 28.66
N GLU A 346 9.57 -23.96 28.79
CA GLU A 346 9.84 -23.35 30.09
C GLU A 346 8.60 -23.28 30.97
N ALA A 347 7.48 -22.83 30.40
CA ALA A 347 6.20 -22.77 31.09
C ALA A 347 5.72 -24.17 31.53
N LEU A 348 5.89 -25.18 30.66
CA LEU A 348 5.58 -26.57 31.00
C LEU A 348 6.51 -27.12 32.08
N ALA A 349 7.81 -26.85 32.00
CA ALA A 349 8.78 -27.29 33.02
C ALA A 349 8.44 -26.69 34.39
N ARG A 350 8.13 -25.39 34.47
CA ARG A 350 7.69 -24.76 35.73
C ARG A 350 6.43 -25.44 36.26
N LYS A 351 5.45 -25.71 35.41
CA LYS A 351 4.19 -26.36 35.82
C LYS A 351 4.36 -27.82 36.29
N GLU A 352 5.16 -28.61 35.59
CA GLU A 352 5.22 -30.07 35.78
C GLU A 352 6.38 -30.54 36.68
N VAL A 353 7.51 -29.83 36.67
CA VAL A 353 8.74 -30.24 37.39
C VAL A 353 8.93 -29.46 38.69
N ARG A 354 8.41 -28.23 38.76
CA ARG A 354 8.56 -27.31 39.89
C ARG A 354 7.24 -26.58 40.20
N PRO A 355 6.18 -27.30 40.62
CA PRO A 355 4.85 -26.72 40.82
C PRO A 355 4.77 -25.72 41.99
N GLU A 356 5.77 -25.70 42.86
CA GLU A 356 5.88 -24.73 43.94
C GLU A 356 6.38 -23.38 43.42
N ILE A 357 5.58 -22.33 43.63
CA ILE A 357 5.83 -20.94 43.17
C ILE A 357 7.18 -20.39 43.68
N SER A 358 7.70 -20.93 44.78
CA SER A 358 8.97 -20.53 45.39
C SER A 358 10.20 -21.16 44.72
N THR A 359 10.07 -21.97 43.68
CA THR A 359 11.20 -22.69 43.05
C THR A 359 11.39 -22.30 41.59
N GLU A 360 12.60 -22.50 41.05
CA GLU A 360 12.93 -22.19 39.65
C GLU A 360 13.47 -23.43 38.93
N VAL A 361 13.19 -23.53 37.63
CA VAL A 361 13.63 -24.64 36.76
C VAL A 361 15.05 -24.43 36.24
N THR A 362 15.72 -25.53 35.90
CA THR A 362 17.03 -25.51 35.22
C THR A 362 16.89 -25.73 33.71
N LEU A 363 17.88 -25.30 32.93
CA LEU A 363 17.92 -25.57 31.49
C LEU A 363 17.84 -27.08 31.16
N ASP A 364 18.47 -27.93 31.98
CA ASP A 364 18.42 -29.39 31.85
C ASP A 364 17.00 -29.97 32.04
N GLU A 365 16.14 -29.29 32.79
CA GLU A 365 14.73 -29.66 33.01
C GLU A 365 13.80 -29.12 31.92
N ILE A 366 14.19 -28.03 31.24
CA ILE A 366 13.43 -27.42 30.14
C ILE A 366 13.57 -28.23 28.84
N TYR A 367 14.80 -28.61 28.48
CA TYR A 367 15.10 -29.22 27.19
C TYR A 367 14.42 -30.58 26.89
N PRO A 368 14.05 -31.42 27.88
CA PRO A 368 13.17 -32.56 27.65
C PRO A 368 11.82 -32.18 27.04
N PHE A 369 11.23 -31.05 27.44
CA PHE A 369 9.98 -30.55 26.86
C PHE A 369 10.19 -30.00 25.44
N VAL A 370 11.30 -29.31 25.19
CA VAL A 370 11.69 -28.88 23.82
C VAL A 370 11.82 -30.10 22.91
N ALA A 371 12.50 -31.16 23.37
CA ALA A 371 12.67 -32.39 22.62
C ALA A 371 11.33 -33.06 22.30
N LYS A 372 10.38 -33.04 23.24
CA LYS A 372 9.03 -33.59 23.05
C LYS A 372 8.23 -32.77 22.04
N LEU A 373 8.20 -31.44 22.18
CA LEU A 373 7.46 -30.54 21.29
C LEU A 373 8.01 -30.56 19.86
N CYS A 374 9.34 -30.62 19.71
CA CYS A 374 10.00 -30.63 18.41
C CYS A 374 10.35 -32.03 17.89
N GLY A 375 10.00 -33.12 18.59
CA GLY A 375 10.33 -34.49 18.20
C GLY A 375 11.83 -34.74 17.95
N LEU A 376 12.70 -34.19 18.80
CA LEU A 376 14.16 -34.27 18.67
C LEU A 376 14.74 -35.54 19.31
N LYS A 377 15.79 -36.09 18.71
CA LYS A 377 16.57 -37.18 19.31
C LYS A 377 17.49 -36.63 20.40
N LYS A 378 17.89 -37.48 21.35
CA LYS A 378 18.75 -37.13 22.49
C LYS A 378 20.03 -36.36 22.12
N LYS A 379 20.69 -36.71 21.00
CA LYS A 379 21.87 -35.97 20.52
C LYS A 379 21.49 -34.56 20.07
N GLN A 380 20.49 -34.44 19.20
CA GLN A 380 19.98 -33.16 18.69
C GLN A 380 19.52 -32.23 19.82
N THR A 381 18.86 -32.77 20.85
CA THR A 381 18.47 -32.00 22.04
C THR A 381 19.67 -31.43 22.77
N LYS A 382 20.74 -32.23 22.96
CA LYS A 382 21.97 -31.76 23.61
C LYS A 382 22.69 -30.72 22.78
N ASP A 383 22.78 -30.92 21.48
CA ASP A 383 23.44 -29.99 20.56
C ASP A 383 22.69 -28.64 20.55
N LEU A 384 21.35 -28.67 20.51
CA LEU A 384 20.51 -27.46 20.60
C LEU A 384 20.64 -26.75 21.96
N MET A 385 20.79 -27.49 23.06
CA MET A 385 21.03 -26.91 24.39
C MET A 385 22.39 -26.24 24.50
N ALA A 386 23.42 -26.87 23.94
CA ALA A 386 24.75 -26.29 23.86
C ALA A 386 24.77 -25.01 23.01
N LEU A 387 23.98 -24.99 21.92
CA LEU A 387 23.84 -23.80 21.07
C LEU A 387 23.15 -22.63 21.80
N GLU A 388 22.08 -22.86 22.58
CA GLU A 388 21.46 -21.79 23.39
C GLU A 388 22.47 -21.20 24.38
N LEU A 389 23.25 -22.04 25.06
CA LEU A 389 24.29 -21.58 25.98
C LEU A 389 25.40 -20.78 25.29
N ALA A 390 25.81 -21.21 24.09
CA ALA A 390 26.80 -20.49 23.29
C ALA A 390 26.26 -19.12 22.85
N LEU A 391 25.00 -19.07 22.43
CA LEU A 391 24.33 -17.84 22.03
C LEU A 391 24.18 -16.85 23.19
N GLU A 392 23.79 -17.30 24.39
CA GLU A 392 23.77 -16.42 25.57
C GLU A 392 25.16 -15.82 25.83
N ALA A 393 26.22 -16.62 25.78
CA ALA A 393 27.59 -16.14 25.98
C ALA A 393 28.05 -15.17 24.87
N GLU A 394 27.60 -15.39 23.62
CA GLU A 394 27.95 -14.54 22.47
C GLU A 394 27.23 -13.18 22.51
N TYR A 395 25.96 -13.18 22.92
CA TYR A 395 25.10 -12.00 22.87
C TYR A 395 25.15 -11.17 24.17
N LEU A 396 25.58 -11.73 25.29
CA LEU A 396 25.75 -10.99 26.54
C LEU A 396 27.04 -10.18 26.54
N TYR A 397 26.97 -8.97 27.09
CA TYR A 397 28.13 -8.13 27.36
C TYR A 397 27.94 -7.39 28.70
N GLY A 398 29.04 -7.09 29.39
CA GLY A 398 29.00 -6.29 30.61
C GLY A 398 28.86 -4.80 30.31
N ASP A 399 28.00 -4.11 31.06
CA ASP A 399 27.93 -2.65 31.02
C ASP A 399 29.30 -2.07 31.43
N PRO A 400 29.98 -1.32 30.56
CA PRO A 400 31.33 -0.79 30.81
C PRO A 400 31.43 0.03 32.10
N ARG A 401 30.36 0.72 32.49
CA ARG A 401 30.31 1.53 33.71
C ARG A 401 30.30 0.64 34.94
N TRP A 402 29.54 -0.46 34.90
CA TRP A 402 29.52 -1.45 35.98
C TRP A 402 30.84 -2.23 36.07
N ILE A 403 31.49 -2.53 34.96
CA ILE A 403 32.82 -3.15 34.95
C ILE A 403 33.83 -2.23 35.66
N GLU A 404 33.85 -0.94 35.30
CA GLU A 404 34.69 0.07 35.94
C GLU A 404 34.40 0.20 37.43
N TYR A 405 33.12 0.26 37.80
CA TYR A 405 32.68 0.39 39.19
C TYR A 405 33.04 -0.85 40.01
N TYR A 406 32.79 -2.05 39.48
CA TYR A 406 33.14 -3.33 40.10
C TYR A 406 34.63 -3.42 40.41
N ARG A 407 35.49 -3.02 39.47
CA ARG A 407 36.94 -3.01 39.68
C ARG A 407 37.34 -2.11 40.85
N LYS A 408 36.80 -0.89 40.92
CA LYS A 408 37.06 0.05 42.02
C LYS A 408 36.62 -0.51 43.38
N LEU A 409 35.48 -1.19 43.42
CA LEU A 409 34.98 -1.83 44.64
C LEU A 409 35.87 -3.01 45.08
N LYS A 410 36.37 -3.81 44.14
CA LYS A 410 37.31 -4.90 44.44
C LYS A 410 38.64 -4.34 44.96
N GLU A 411 39.14 -3.26 44.37
CA GLU A 411 40.36 -2.56 44.83
C GLU A 411 40.22 -1.97 46.25
N SER A 412 39.03 -1.50 46.62
CA SER A 412 38.76 -0.98 47.98
C SER A 412 38.44 -2.08 49.00
N GLY A 413 38.39 -3.35 48.58
CA GLY A 413 38.02 -4.48 49.43
C GLY A 413 36.53 -4.59 49.74
N GLN A 414 35.68 -3.80 49.07
CA GLN A 414 34.23 -3.90 49.21
C GLN A 414 33.75 -5.23 48.60
N ARG A 415 32.95 -5.99 49.36
CA ARG A 415 32.38 -7.25 48.88
C ARG A 415 31.21 -6.97 47.93
N VAL A 416 31.25 -7.60 46.76
CA VAL A 416 30.20 -7.51 45.74
C VAL A 416 29.71 -8.92 45.38
N ILE A 417 28.39 -9.10 45.35
CA ILE A 417 27.74 -10.36 44.97
C ILE A 417 26.78 -10.14 43.81
N PHE A 418 26.55 -11.17 43.01
CA PHE A 418 25.60 -11.19 41.90
C PHE A 418 24.43 -12.12 42.20
N VAL A 419 23.21 -11.65 41.96
CA VAL A 419 21.98 -12.41 42.21
C VAL A 419 21.17 -12.48 40.92
N SER A 420 20.71 -13.68 40.54
CA SER A 420 19.90 -13.87 39.33
C SER A 420 18.76 -14.85 39.57
N ASP A 421 17.63 -14.62 38.91
CA ASP A 421 16.46 -15.48 38.88
C ASP A 421 16.40 -16.40 37.65
N MET A 422 17.47 -16.50 36.86
CA MET A 422 17.49 -17.31 35.63
C MET A 422 17.66 -18.82 35.85
N TYR A 423 17.24 -19.60 34.84
CA TYR A 423 17.39 -21.05 34.74
C TYR A 423 18.84 -21.55 34.52
N LEU A 424 19.82 -20.64 34.53
CA LEU A 424 21.23 -20.92 34.32
C LEU A 424 21.95 -21.16 35.66
N LYS A 425 22.59 -22.32 35.79
CA LYS A 425 23.34 -22.73 37.00
C LYS A 425 24.51 -21.78 37.32
N THR A 426 24.91 -21.76 38.59
CA THR A 426 25.98 -20.90 39.14
C THR A 426 27.28 -21.00 38.35
N ASP A 427 27.72 -22.20 37.98
CA ASP A 427 28.98 -22.39 37.23
C ASP A 427 28.93 -21.79 35.83
N THR A 428 27.76 -21.85 35.18
CA THR A 428 27.54 -21.22 33.86
C THR A 428 27.51 -19.70 34.02
N MET A 429 26.76 -19.20 35.01
CA MET A 429 26.65 -17.76 35.26
C MET A 429 28.00 -17.13 35.59
N ARG A 430 28.83 -17.82 36.40
CA ARG A 430 30.19 -17.39 36.71
C ARG A 430 31.02 -17.20 35.45
N LYS A 431 31.03 -18.19 34.56
CA LYS A 431 31.77 -18.12 33.29
C LYS A 431 31.28 -16.99 32.38
N ILE A 432 29.97 -16.77 32.32
CA ILE A 432 29.39 -15.66 31.54
C ILE A 432 29.85 -14.31 32.11
N LEU A 433 29.74 -14.11 33.43
CA LEU A 433 30.16 -12.88 34.09
C LEU A 433 31.68 -12.63 33.93
N GLU A 434 32.51 -13.66 34.08
CA GLU A 434 33.95 -13.59 33.84
C GLU A 434 34.25 -13.18 32.39
N GLY A 435 33.59 -13.81 31.41
CA GLY A 435 33.72 -13.47 29.99
C GLY A 435 33.23 -12.06 29.66
N CYS A 436 32.28 -11.53 30.45
CA CYS A 436 31.74 -10.18 30.31
C CYS A 436 32.53 -9.10 31.07
N GLY A 437 33.68 -9.44 31.66
CA GLY A 437 34.57 -8.47 32.31
C GLY A 437 34.42 -8.33 33.82
N PHE A 438 33.73 -9.26 34.51
CA PHE A 438 33.62 -9.29 35.97
C PHE A 438 34.48 -10.45 36.54
N PRO A 439 35.76 -10.21 36.88
CA PRO A 439 36.64 -11.27 37.36
C PRO A 439 36.29 -11.74 38.78
N ASP A 440 36.37 -13.05 39.01
CA ASP A 440 36.03 -13.73 40.27
C ASP A 440 34.67 -13.32 40.86
N PRO A 441 33.55 -13.52 40.12
CA PRO A 441 32.23 -13.11 40.58
C PRO A 441 31.69 -14.09 41.63
N GLU A 442 31.20 -13.56 42.75
CA GLU A 442 30.46 -14.33 43.76
C GLU A 442 28.98 -14.36 43.38
N VAL A 443 28.45 -15.52 42.97
CA VAL A 443 27.14 -15.63 42.30
C VAL A 443 26.16 -16.50 43.10
N TYR A 444 24.90 -16.06 43.17
CA TYR A 444 23.77 -16.77 43.76
C TYR A 444 22.60 -16.79 42.77
N VAL A 445 22.17 -17.98 42.32
CA VAL A 445 21.07 -18.14 41.36
C VAL A 445 19.88 -18.89 41.94
N SER A 446 18.67 -18.50 41.54
CA SER A 446 17.39 -19.07 42.01
C SER A 446 17.29 -20.58 41.78
N CYS A 447 17.72 -21.07 40.61
CA CYS A 447 17.59 -22.49 40.25
C CYS A 447 18.48 -23.40 41.10
N ASP A 448 19.65 -22.92 41.55
CA ASP A 448 20.55 -23.72 42.40
C ASP A 448 20.14 -23.66 43.88
N LEU A 449 19.60 -22.52 44.32
CA LEU A 449 19.11 -22.34 45.68
C LEU A 449 17.66 -22.80 45.87
N GLN A 450 16.98 -23.19 44.79
CA GLN A 450 15.57 -23.58 44.76
C GLN A 450 14.68 -22.54 45.45
N ALA A 451 14.93 -21.27 45.14
CA ALA A 451 14.30 -20.12 45.80
C ALA A 451 14.07 -18.99 44.79
N SER A 452 12.81 -18.60 44.58
CA SER A 452 12.44 -17.57 43.61
C SER A 452 12.73 -16.16 44.13
N LYS A 453 13.21 -15.29 43.23
CA LYS A 453 13.42 -13.86 43.51
C LYS A 453 12.09 -13.09 43.55
N HIS A 454 11.14 -13.50 42.71
CA HIS A 454 9.79 -12.93 42.62
C HIS A 454 9.02 -13.02 43.95
N GLU A 455 9.19 -14.10 44.71
CA GLU A 455 8.56 -14.25 46.03
C GLU A 455 9.42 -13.77 47.20
N GLY A 456 10.66 -13.34 46.95
CA GLY A 456 11.59 -12.89 48.00
C GLY A 456 12.35 -14.02 48.72
N ALA A 457 12.10 -15.28 48.35
CA ALA A 457 12.72 -16.45 49.00
C ALA A 457 14.23 -16.53 48.75
N LEU A 458 14.70 -16.04 47.59
CA LEU A 458 16.12 -16.02 47.25
C LEU A 458 16.94 -15.16 48.21
N GLN A 459 16.40 -14.01 48.61
CA GLN A 459 17.04 -13.05 49.50
C GLN A 459 17.29 -13.65 50.89
N GLU A 460 16.34 -14.43 51.42
CA GLU A 460 16.49 -15.14 52.69
C GLU A 460 17.63 -16.17 52.63
N LYS A 461 17.68 -16.96 51.56
CA LYS A 461 18.72 -17.97 51.34
C LYS A 461 20.12 -17.37 51.20
N VAL A 462 20.21 -16.22 50.52
CA VAL A 462 21.48 -15.49 50.39
C VAL A 462 21.94 -14.98 51.75
N VAL A 463 21.06 -14.39 52.57
CA VAL A 463 21.40 -13.96 53.94
C VAL A 463 21.87 -15.12 54.81
N GLU A 464 21.15 -16.25 54.78
CA GLU A 464 21.51 -17.48 55.52
C GLU A 464 22.93 -17.95 55.16
N LYS A 465 23.25 -17.98 53.87
CA LYS A 465 24.55 -18.44 53.35
C LYS A 465 25.69 -17.46 53.61
N LEU A 466 25.40 -16.16 53.63
CA LEU A 466 26.38 -15.11 53.90
C LEU A 466 26.64 -14.88 55.40
N GLY A 467 25.68 -15.24 56.27
CA GLY A 467 25.79 -15.04 57.72
C GLY A 467 25.78 -13.56 58.15
N VAL A 468 25.12 -12.69 57.38
CA VAL A 468 25.07 -11.24 57.63
C VAL A 468 23.67 -10.78 58.04
N LYS A 469 23.52 -9.52 58.47
CA LYS A 469 22.19 -8.93 58.67
C LYS A 469 21.60 -8.51 57.32
N PRO A 470 20.30 -8.72 57.06
CA PRO A 470 19.63 -8.25 55.84
C PRO A 470 19.92 -6.78 55.51
N ALA A 471 19.83 -5.90 56.52
CA ALA A 471 20.08 -4.47 56.37
C ALA A 471 21.53 -4.11 56.00
N SER A 472 22.49 -5.03 56.13
CA SER A 472 23.89 -4.81 55.71
C SER A 472 24.08 -4.99 54.18
N ILE A 473 23.04 -5.39 53.44
CA ILE A 473 23.12 -5.60 51.98
C ILE A 473 22.35 -4.48 51.27
N LEU A 474 22.98 -3.85 50.27
CA LEU A 474 22.32 -2.98 49.29
C LEU A 474 22.17 -3.76 47.97
N HIS A 475 20.95 -3.96 47.50
CA HIS A 475 20.69 -4.52 46.18
C HIS A 475 20.44 -3.43 45.14
N VAL A 476 20.99 -3.60 43.94
CA VAL A 476 20.73 -2.76 42.77
C VAL A 476 20.20 -3.64 41.65
N GLY A 477 19.00 -3.34 41.14
CA GLY A 477 18.37 -4.08 40.04
C GLY A 477 17.26 -3.31 39.34
N ASP A 478 16.91 -3.70 38.13
CA ASP A 478 16.03 -2.97 37.22
C ASP A 478 14.54 -3.28 37.43
N ASN A 479 14.21 -4.44 37.99
CA ASN A 479 12.82 -4.84 38.22
C ASN A 479 12.27 -4.24 39.51
N PHE A 480 11.30 -3.33 39.39
CA PHE A 480 10.73 -2.65 40.56
C PHE A 480 10.06 -3.62 41.56
N HIS A 481 9.47 -4.73 41.09
CA HIS A 481 8.82 -5.69 41.98
C HIS A 481 9.82 -6.58 42.72
N SER A 482 10.65 -7.34 41.98
CA SER A 482 11.56 -8.32 42.58
C SER A 482 12.80 -7.67 43.22
N ASP A 483 13.35 -6.62 42.61
CA ASP A 483 14.67 -6.10 42.98
C ASP A 483 14.54 -4.99 44.00
N TYR A 484 13.46 -4.22 43.92
CA TYR A 484 13.17 -3.15 44.88
C TYR A 484 12.17 -3.61 45.95
N LEU A 485 10.90 -3.84 45.59
CA LEU A 485 9.84 -4.07 46.59
C LEU A 485 10.04 -5.32 47.44
N LYS A 486 10.32 -6.47 46.82
CA LYS A 486 10.51 -7.76 47.52
C LYS A 486 11.81 -7.77 48.34
N THR A 487 12.87 -7.17 47.81
CA THR A 487 14.14 -7.01 48.53
C THR A 487 14.01 -6.14 49.78
N VAL A 488 13.26 -5.02 49.70
CA VAL A 488 12.95 -4.20 50.87
C VAL A 488 12.10 -4.98 51.88
N HIS A 489 11.12 -5.76 51.44
CA HIS A 489 10.33 -6.64 52.32
C HIS A 489 11.18 -7.69 53.03
N ALA A 490 12.21 -8.23 52.37
CA ALA A 490 13.18 -9.15 52.94
C ALA A 490 14.18 -8.46 53.91
N GLY A 491 14.04 -7.16 54.14
CA GLY A 491 14.84 -6.39 55.10
C GLY A 491 16.19 -5.88 54.57
N TRP A 492 16.44 -5.99 53.26
CA TRP A 492 17.63 -5.44 52.61
C TRP A 492 17.42 -3.95 52.30
N GLN A 493 18.51 -3.22 52.04
CA GLN A 493 18.44 -1.94 51.33
C GLN A 493 18.33 -2.21 49.83
N ALA A 494 17.61 -1.37 49.09
CA ALA A 494 17.45 -1.54 47.64
C ALA A 494 17.50 -0.21 46.89
N PHE A 495 18.05 -0.24 45.69
CA PHE A 495 18.06 0.85 44.71
C PHE A 495 17.48 0.37 43.39
N HIS A 496 16.47 1.09 42.89
CA HIS A 496 15.84 0.76 41.61
C HIS A 496 16.64 1.33 40.44
N TRP A 497 17.26 0.42 39.67
CA TRP A 497 18.00 0.72 38.45
C TRP A 497 17.04 0.99 37.28
N SER A 498 16.38 2.14 37.30
CA SER A 498 15.36 2.50 36.31
C SER A 498 15.94 2.73 34.91
N ARG A 499 15.04 2.87 33.91
CA ARG A 499 15.40 3.14 32.52
C ARG A 499 16.22 4.43 32.31
N GLU A 500 16.18 5.37 33.25
CA GLU A 500 16.96 6.62 33.18
C GLU A 500 18.49 6.39 33.24
N PHE A 501 18.91 5.21 33.68
CA PHE A 501 20.32 4.80 33.68
C PHE A 501 20.74 4.10 32.39
N GLY A 502 19.81 3.86 31.46
CA GLY A 502 20.06 3.24 30.17
C GLY A 502 20.11 4.24 29.01
N TYR A 503 20.81 3.87 27.95
CA TYR A 503 20.85 4.60 26.68
C TYR A 503 19.52 4.44 25.97
N ILE A 504 19.01 5.54 25.42
CA ILE A 504 17.78 5.56 24.61
C ILE A 504 18.21 5.82 23.16
N PRO A 505 18.31 4.77 22.32
CA PRO A 505 18.56 4.94 20.89
C PRO A 505 17.41 5.66 20.18
N TRP A 506 17.68 6.25 19.01
CA TRP A 506 16.67 7.00 18.26
C TRP A 506 15.45 6.16 17.89
N TYR A 507 15.63 4.89 17.54
CA TYR A 507 14.50 4.01 17.20
C TYR A 507 13.51 3.84 18.38
N ALA A 508 13.99 3.94 19.63
CA ALA A 508 13.18 3.76 20.83
C ALA A 508 12.38 5.01 21.19
N GLU A 509 12.59 6.12 20.49
CA GLU A 509 11.89 7.38 20.74
C GLU A 509 10.55 7.50 20.00
N VAL A 510 10.28 6.61 19.05
CA VAL A 510 8.99 6.51 18.35
C VAL A 510 8.15 5.39 18.95
N ASP A 511 6.81 5.50 18.84
CA ASP A 511 5.90 4.42 19.24
C ASP A 511 6.24 3.20 18.36
N PRO A 512 6.69 2.06 18.94
CA PRO A 512 7.18 0.94 18.16
C PRO A 512 6.04 0.35 17.33
N TYR A 513 6.01 0.72 16.06
CA TYR A 513 5.25 0.05 15.04
C TYR A 513 6.13 -0.98 14.36
N ILE A 514 5.57 -2.18 14.17
CA ILE A 514 6.09 -3.31 13.40
C ILE A 514 6.95 -4.28 14.23
N HIS A 515 6.32 -5.35 14.72
CA HIS A 515 7.04 -6.61 14.92
C HIS A 515 6.88 -7.50 13.67
N ASN A 516 7.94 -7.61 12.86
CA ASN A 516 8.07 -8.69 11.88
C ASN A 516 8.80 -9.88 12.52
N SER A 517 8.17 -11.04 12.61
CA SER A 517 8.78 -12.24 13.22
C SER A 517 9.96 -12.80 12.43
N HIS A 518 10.10 -12.44 11.14
CA HIS A 518 11.15 -12.94 10.24
C HIS A 518 12.36 -12.00 10.13
N ASP A 519 12.32 -10.85 10.80
CA ASP A 519 13.40 -9.87 10.78
C ASP A 519 14.37 -10.12 11.95
N LEU A 520 15.37 -10.98 11.71
CA LEU A 520 16.43 -11.30 12.67
C LEU A 520 17.48 -10.18 12.79
N LEU A 521 17.70 -9.42 11.73
CA LEU A 521 18.74 -8.40 11.68
C LEU A 521 18.35 -7.17 12.51
N SER A 522 17.09 -6.74 12.48
CA SER A 522 16.62 -5.58 13.27
C SER A 522 16.92 -5.68 14.77
N PRO A 523 16.55 -6.77 15.49
CA PRO A 523 16.87 -6.89 16.90
C PRO A 523 18.38 -6.91 17.15
N ARG A 524 19.18 -7.52 16.25
CA ARG A 524 20.65 -7.48 16.33
C ARG A 524 21.21 -6.07 16.20
N ILE A 525 20.69 -5.26 15.26
CA ILE A 525 21.05 -3.84 15.08
C ILE A 525 20.69 -3.06 16.35
N MET A 526 19.46 -3.20 16.84
CA MET A 526 18.93 -2.47 18.00
C MET A 526 19.77 -2.71 19.26
N GLY A 527 20.17 -3.95 19.51
CA GLY A 527 21.03 -4.29 20.64
C GLY A 527 22.46 -3.80 20.48
N GLU A 528 23.02 -3.79 19.26
CA GLU A 528 24.35 -3.22 19.02
C GLU A 528 24.38 -1.72 19.27
N LEU A 529 23.36 -0.99 18.80
CA LEU A 529 23.28 0.45 19.00
C LEU A 529 23.07 0.82 20.47
N ALA A 530 22.28 0.03 21.20
CA ALA A 530 22.17 0.16 22.64
C ALA A 530 23.54 -0.01 23.32
N ARG A 531 24.36 -0.97 22.88
CA ARG A 531 25.73 -1.16 23.38
C ARG A 531 26.64 0.01 23.07
N LEU A 532 26.66 0.47 21.82
CA LEU A 532 27.51 1.58 21.38
C LEU A 532 27.16 2.89 22.07
N GLY A 533 25.86 3.17 22.27
CA GLY A 533 25.43 4.37 22.99
C GLY A 533 25.96 4.43 24.42
N MET A 534 26.03 3.29 25.12
CA MET A 534 26.60 3.23 26.48
C MET A 534 28.11 3.48 26.53
N LEU A 535 28.84 3.11 25.47
CA LEU A 535 30.30 3.29 25.39
C LEU A 535 30.67 4.77 25.14
N ASP A 536 29.83 5.48 24.40
CA ASP A 536 30.21 6.72 23.75
C ASP A 536 29.86 8.00 24.52
N GLU A 537 29.00 7.92 25.54
CA GLU A 537 28.72 9.05 26.44
C GLU A 537 29.90 9.50 27.28
N THR A 538 30.98 8.73 27.26
CA THR A 538 32.26 9.13 27.82
C THR A 538 33.07 10.05 26.89
N THR A 539 32.69 10.22 25.61
CA THR A 539 33.50 10.90 24.59
C THR A 539 32.91 12.20 24.02
N GLY A 540 31.59 12.41 24.09
CA GLY A 540 30.94 13.61 23.54
C GLY A 540 30.83 13.60 22.01
N GLU A 541 30.35 12.49 21.43
CA GLU A 541 30.13 12.34 19.99
C GLU A 541 29.15 13.39 19.43
N ASP A 542 29.49 13.92 18.25
CA ASP A 542 28.65 14.86 17.55
C ASP A 542 27.49 14.20 16.79
N LEU A 543 26.45 14.98 16.49
CA LEU A 543 25.23 14.48 15.82
C LEU A 543 25.46 13.90 14.42
N ILE A 544 26.50 14.30 13.68
CA ILE A 544 26.79 13.76 12.34
C ILE A 544 27.39 12.36 12.47
N THR A 545 28.32 12.18 13.41
CA THR A 545 28.85 10.84 13.73
C THR A 545 27.72 9.94 14.26
N LYS A 546 26.83 10.46 15.13
CA LYS A 546 25.66 9.71 15.60
C LYS A 546 24.70 9.32 14.47
N LEU A 547 24.45 10.21 13.52
CA LEU A 547 23.66 9.92 12.30
C LEU A 547 24.30 8.79 11.47
N GLY A 548 25.63 8.82 11.36
CA GLY A 548 26.40 7.75 10.74
C GLY A 548 26.17 6.40 11.42
N ARG A 549 26.26 6.39 12.75
CA ARG A 549 26.13 5.19 13.59
C ARG A 549 24.72 4.62 13.61
N GLU A 550 23.70 5.44 13.83
CA GLU A 550 22.32 4.97 14.03
C GLU A 550 21.52 4.88 12.73
N VAL A 551 21.90 5.57 11.65
CA VAL A 551 21.11 5.58 10.40
C VAL A 551 21.91 5.02 9.24
N ALA A 552 23.02 5.66 8.86
CA ALA A 552 23.74 5.30 7.64
C ALA A 552 24.35 3.88 7.72
N GLY A 553 25.01 3.52 8.82
CA GLY A 553 25.59 2.19 9.02
C GLY A 553 24.57 1.06 8.94
N PRO A 554 23.48 1.08 9.74
CA PRO A 554 22.39 0.12 9.65
C PRO A 554 21.73 0.07 8.26
N PHE A 555 21.56 1.23 7.61
CA PHE A 555 21.03 1.33 6.25
C PHE A 555 21.94 0.59 5.25
N TYR A 556 23.26 0.85 5.26
CA TYR A 556 24.21 0.17 4.37
C TYR A 556 24.21 -1.34 4.61
N LEU A 557 24.23 -1.76 5.87
CA LEU A 557 24.26 -3.17 6.24
C LEU A 557 23.02 -3.92 5.74
N ALA A 558 21.83 -3.43 6.10
CA ALA A 558 20.57 -4.10 5.78
C ALA A 558 20.34 -4.16 4.26
N TYR A 559 20.55 -3.03 3.57
CA TYR A 559 20.40 -2.97 2.12
C TYR A 559 21.38 -3.89 1.40
N LEU A 560 22.67 -3.87 1.75
CA LEU A 560 23.68 -4.65 1.02
C LEU A 560 23.62 -6.15 1.31
N LEU A 561 23.23 -6.55 2.52
CA LEU A 561 22.95 -7.97 2.80
C LEU A 561 21.78 -8.48 1.95
N TRP A 562 20.72 -7.67 1.80
CA TRP A 562 19.62 -7.99 0.88
C TRP A 562 20.09 -8.04 -0.58
N VAL A 563 20.90 -7.08 -1.05
CA VAL A 563 21.47 -7.08 -2.41
C VAL A 563 22.27 -8.35 -2.68
N ILE A 564 23.13 -8.76 -1.74
CA ILE A 564 23.94 -10.00 -1.87
C ILE A 564 23.02 -11.22 -1.97
N GLN A 565 21.97 -11.31 -1.15
CA GLN A 565 21.02 -12.42 -1.19
C GLN A 565 20.27 -12.48 -2.54
N GLU A 566 19.74 -11.35 -3.01
CA GLU A 566 19.00 -11.29 -4.27
C GLU A 566 19.92 -11.54 -5.48
N ALA A 567 21.14 -11.03 -5.45
CA ALA A 567 22.16 -11.29 -6.45
C ALA A 567 22.47 -12.79 -6.58
N ARG A 568 22.66 -13.50 -5.46
CA ARG A 568 22.84 -14.96 -5.46
C ARG A 568 21.64 -15.69 -6.07
N LYS A 569 20.41 -15.29 -5.71
CA LYS A 569 19.18 -15.87 -6.26
C LYS A 569 19.05 -15.66 -7.78
N ASP A 570 19.51 -14.52 -8.28
CA ASP A 570 19.44 -14.15 -9.70
C ASP A 570 20.65 -14.63 -10.53
N GLY A 571 21.57 -15.40 -9.93
CA GLY A 571 22.79 -15.87 -10.57
C GLY A 571 23.78 -14.76 -10.92
N VAL A 572 23.70 -13.62 -10.22
CA VAL A 572 24.62 -12.49 -10.38
C VAL A 572 25.91 -12.79 -9.65
N ARG A 573 27.03 -12.65 -10.36
CA ARG A 573 28.39 -12.84 -9.85
C ARG A 573 29.13 -11.52 -9.63
N LYS A 574 28.66 -10.42 -10.24
CA LYS A 574 29.30 -9.11 -10.10
C LYS A 574 28.30 -7.96 -9.91
N LEU A 575 28.55 -7.10 -8.93
CA LEU A 575 27.78 -5.90 -8.65
C LEU A 575 28.52 -4.65 -9.13
N LEU A 576 27.85 -3.82 -9.91
CA LEU A 576 28.33 -2.50 -10.32
C LEU A 576 27.64 -1.45 -9.47
N LEU A 577 28.36 -0.92 -8.47
CA LEU A 577 27.87 0.13 -7.58
C LEU A 577 28.05 1.47 -8.29
N ILE A 578 26.96 2.14 -8.66
CA ILE A 578 27.06 3.32 -9.51
C ILE A 578 26.76 4.63 -8.77
N GLY A 579 27.22 5.72 -9.36
CA GLY A 579 26.81 7.07 -8.97
C GLY A 579 27.39 7.50 -7.64
N ARG A 580 26.86 8.58 -7.06
CA ARG A 580 27.39 9.10 -5.80
C ARG A 580 27.07 8.19 -4.61
N ASP A 581 25.98 7.43 -4.71
CA ASP A 581 25.50 6.56 -3.63
C ASP A 581 26.35 5.29 -3.46
N GLY A 582 26.97 4.81 -4.53
CA GLY A 582 27.77 3.58 -4.52
C GLY A 582 29.08 3.64 -3.72
N TYR A 583 29.59 4.82 -3.39
CA TYR A 583 30.92 4.98 -2.78
C TYR A 583 31.02 4.39 -1.37
N TYR A 584 30.06 4.70 -0.49
CA TYR A 584 30.05 4.15 0.87
C TYR A 584 29.61 2.68 0.90
N TRP A 585 28.86 2.25 -0.12
CA TRP A 585 28.47 0.86 -0.27
C TRP A 585 29.65 -0.03 -0.65
N GLU A 586 30.55 0.45 -1.51
CA GLU A 586 31.79 -0.27 -1.83
C GLU A 586 32.63 -0.49 -0.57
N LYS A 587 32.83 0.58 0.22
CA LYS A 587 33.55 0.47 1.50
C LYS A 587 32.86 -0.50 2.47
N THR A 588 31.54 -0.54 2.47
CA THR A 588 30.77 -1.46 3.31
C THR A 588 30.94 -2.91 2.82
N LEU A 589 30.85 -3.16 1.51
CA LEU A 589 31.13 -4.48 0.93
C LEU A 589 32.57 -4.93 1.18
N GLN A 590 33.55 -4.02 1.15
CA GLN A 590 34.94 -4.33 1.54
C GLN A 590 35.06 -4.75 3.01
N ILE A 591 34.27 -4.16 3.92
CA ILE A 591 34.22 -4.58 5.33
C ILE A 591 33.57 -5.97 5.43
N LEU A 592 32.45 -6.19 4.75
CA LEU A 592 31.75 -7.48 4.73
C LEU A 592 32.63 -8.60 4.15
N ALA A 593 33.33 -8.34 3.05
CA ALA A 593 34.22 -9.29 2.38
C ALA A 593 35.46 -9.68 3.21
N LYS A 594 35.86 -8.85 4.18
CA LYS A 594 36.91 -9.19 5.16
C LYS A 594 36.41 -10.15 6.24
N LYS A 595 35.09 -10.21 6.46
CA LYS A 595 34.47 -11.03 7.50
C LYS A 595 34.07 -12.40 6.95
N GLU A 596 33.57 -12.44 5.72
CA GLU A 596 33.14 -13.67 5.08
C GLU A 596 33.33 -13.59 3.57
N ASN A 597 33.52 -14.73 2.90
CA ASN A 597 33.52 -14.79 1.46
C ASN A 597 32.10 -14.51 0.92
N LEU A 598 31.91 -13.37 0.26
CA LEU A 598 30.61 -12.98 -0.27
C LEU A 598 30.20 -13.75 -1.52
N GLU A 599 31.13 -14.48 -2.16
CA GLU A 599 30.90 -15.19 -3.44
C GLU A 599 30.38 -14.29 -4.58
N ILE A 600 30.57 -12.98 -4.44
CA ILE A 600 30.15 -11.94 -5.38
C ILE A 600 31.28 -10.91 -5.48
N GLU A 601 31.69 -10.61 -6.71
CA GLU A 601 32.57 -9.48 -7.01
C GLU A 601 31.80 -8.17 -6.99
N PHE A 602 32.45 -7.06 -6.68
CA PHE A 602 31.83 -5.75 -6.74
C PHE A 602 32.84 -4.69 -7.19
N THR A 603 32.36 -3.65 -7.85
CA THR A 603 33.19 -2.54 -8.33
C THR A 603 32.38 -1.25 -8.30
N TYR A 604 32.98 -0.21 -7.75
CA TYR A 604 32.44 1.14 -7.83
C TYR A 604 32.69 1.78 -9.19
N LEU A 605 31.65 2.33 -9.81
CA LEU A 605 31.72 3.07 -11.08
C LEU A 605 31.20 4.49 -10.90
N HIS A 606 32.01 5.46 -11.34
CA HIS A 606 31.53 6.83 -11.48
C HIS A 606 30.39 6.86 -12.50
N ALA A 607 29.27 7.46 -12.12
CA ALA A 607 28.12 7.64 -13.01
C ALA A 607 27.43 8.96 -12.70
N SER A 608 26.78 9.53 -13.72
CA SER A 608 25.87 10.65 -13.55
C SER A 608 24.71 10.53 -14.52
N ARG A 609 23.55 11.12 -14.16
CA ARG A 609 22.39 11.20 -15.05
C ARG A 609 22.77 11.82 -16.41
N LYS A 610 23.65 12.82 -16.41
CA LYS A 610 24.14 13.46 -17.64
C LYS A 610 24.88 12.46 -18.53
N VAL A 611 25.95 11.84 -18.03
CA VAL A 611 26.85 10.99 -18.85
C VAL A 611 26.11 9.78 -19.39
N PHE A 612 25.29 9.10 -18.57
CA PHE A 612 24.59 7.90 -19.03
C PHE A 612 23.47 8.21 -20.03
N ASN A 613 22.76 9.34 -19.89
CA ASN A 613 21.78 9.76 -20.90
C ASN A 613 22.47 10.14 -22.21
N PHE A 614 23.52 10.97 -22.15
CA PHE A 614 24.28 11.39 -23.32
C PHE A 614 24.88 10.21 -24.08
N ALA A 615 25.44 9.23 -23.36
CA ALA A 615 25.94 7.99 -23.94
C ALA A 615 24.87 7.23 -24.74
N SER A 616 23.60 7.29 -24.32
CA SER A 616 22.49 6.60 -24.97
C SER A 616 21.89 7.33 -26.18
N PHE A 617 22.22 8.61 -26.38
CA PHE A 617 21.74 9.39 -27.52
C PHE A 617 22.67 9.19 -28.71
N PHE A 618 22.13 8.78 -29.85
CA PHE A 618 22.91 8.64 -31.10
C PHE A 618 22.91 9.94 -31.91
N THR A 619 21.85 10.73 -31.77
CA THR A 619 21.63 12.01 -32.45
C THR A 619 20.83 12.94 -31.53
N LEU A 620 20.75 14.22 -31.86
CA LEU A 620 19.82 15.14 -31.21
C LEU A 620 18.39 14.92 -31.74
N ASP A 621 17.72 13.91 -31.18
CA ASP A 621 16.32 13.56 -31.41
C ASP A 621 15.39 14.13 -30.33
N ASP A 622 14.09 13.86 -30.44
CA ASP A 622 13.08 14.37 -29.49
C ASP A 622 13.33 13.90 -28.05
N THR A 623 13.89 12.70 -27.87
CA THR A 623 14.21 12.19 -26.53
C THR A 623 15.38 12.95 -25.93
N ALA A 624 16.41 13.23 -26.71
CA ALA A 624 17.54 14.06 -26.29
C ALA A 624 17.08 15.48 -25.95
N ILE A 625 16.22 16.08 -26.78
CA ILE A 625 15.65 17.42 -26.55
C ILE A 625 14.79 17.46 -25.29
N GLU A 626 13.94 16.45 -25.05
CA GLU A 626 13.13 16.35 -23.84
C GLU A 626 14.03 16.31 -22.58
N PHE A 627 15.07 15.47 -22.59
CA PHE A 627 16.04 15.41 -21.51
C PHE A 627 16.75 16.76 -21.29
N LEU A 628 17.28 17.34 -22.37
CA LEU A 628 17.94 18.64 -22.37
C LEU A 628 17.03 19.80 -21.99
N SER A 629 15.71 19.63 -22.02
CA SER A 629 14.73 20.62 -21.61
C SER A 629 14.22 20.40 -20.19
N THR A 630 14.65 19.36 -19.47
CA THR A 630 14.17 19.07 -18.10
C THR A 630 14.34 20.29 -17.18
N PRO A 631 13.28 20.85 -16.59
CA PRO A 631 13.38 22.06 -15.79
C PRO A 631 13.96 21.75 -14.39
N ASN A 632 14.86 22.61 -13.91
CA ASN A 632 15.25 22.68 -12.49
C ASN A 632 14.92 24.08 -11.94
N PRO A 633 14.82 24.29 -10.63
CA PRO A 633 14.56 25.62 -10.08
C PRO A 633 15.65 26.65 -10.45
N ALA A 634 15.22 27.85 -10.84
CA ALA A 634 16.08 29.02 -11.06
C ALA A 634 17.12 28.89 -12.19
N LEU A 635 16.85 28.08 -13.22
CA LEU A 635 17.68 27.99 -14.41
C LEU A 635 17.52 29.23 -15.28
N ARG A 636 18.67 29.76 -15.70
CA ARG A 636 18.82 30.79 -16.70
C ARG A 636 18.99 30.15 -18.08
N VAL A 637 18.82 30.94 -19.14
CA VAL A 637 19.06 30.49 -20.52
C VAL A 637 20.44 29.84 -20.66
N LYS A 638 21.47 30.47 -20.11
CA LYS A 638 22.84 29.93 -20.13
C LYS A 638 22.99 28.59 -19.42
N ASP A 639 22.21 28.34 -18.37
CA ASP A 639 22.33 27.13 -17.54
C ASP A 639 21.87 25.88 -18.32
N PHE A 640 20.98 26.04 -19.31
CA PHE A 640 20.60 24.97 -20.23
C PHE A 640 21.74 24.53 -21.15
N ILE A 641 22.70 25.41 -21.42
CA ILE A 641 23.93 25.10 -22.17
C ILE A 641 24.99 24.57 -21.19
N ASP A 642 25.24 25.28 -20.10
CA ASP A 642 26.33 24.96 -19.15
C ASP A 642 26.18 23.54 -18.54
N ARG A 643 24.94 23.07 -18.36
CA ARG A 643 24.66 21.72 -17.82
C ARG A 643 24.95 20.58 -18.76
N THR A 644 25.15 20.88 -20.04
CA THR A 644 25.65 19.89 -20.98
C THR A 644 27.15 19.68 -20.80
N GLY A 645 27.87 20.65 -20.21
CA GLY A 645 29.33 20.71 -20.11
C GLY A 645 29.96 21.70 -21.10
N LEU A 646 29.16 22.33 -21.96
CA LEU A 646 29.56 23.43 -22.83
C LEU A 646 29.72 24.74 -22.04
N ASP A 647 30.48 25.69 -22.58
CA ASP A 647 30.61 27.03 -22.02
C ASP A 647 29.66 27.98 -22.75
N SER A 648 28.56 28.36 -22.11
CA SER A 648 27.53 29.25 -22.66
C SER A 648 28.07 30.58 -23.19
N SER A 649 29.21 31.07 -22.67
CA SER A 649 29.83 32.31 -23.15
C SER A 649 30.28 32.22 -24.61
N ALA A 650 30.58 31.02 -25.11
CA ALA A 650 30.93 30.76 -26.49
C ALA A 650 29.72 30.75 -27.45
N PHE A 651 28.48 30.70 -26.93
CA PHE A 651 27.26 30.50 -27.72
C PHE A 651 26.26 31.66 -27.61
N THR A 652 26.72 32.85 -27.22
CA THR A 652 25.87 34.05 -27.05
C THR A 652 25.10 34.44 -28.30
N GLU A 653 25.67 34.26 -29.50
CA GLU A 653 24.96 34.51 -30.75
C GLU A 653 23.86 33.47 -31.03
N PHE A 654 24.07 32.20 -30.66
CA PHE A 654 23.03 31.16 -30.81
C PHE A 654 21.88 31.38 -29.84
N ILE A 655 22.16 31.86 -28.62
CA ILE A 655 21.15 32.28 -27.64
C ILE A 655 20.24 33.37 -28.24
N LYS A 656 20.84 34.41 -28.86
CA LYS A 656 20.07 35.46 -29.56
C LYS A 656 19.28 34.93 -30.75
N MET A 657 19.89 34.09 -31.58
CA MET A 657 19.22 33.48 -32.74
C MET A 657 18.04 32.59 -32.33
N ALA A 658 18.14 31.92 -31.19
CA ALA A 658 17.07 31.12 -30.61
C ALA A 658 15.87 31.97 -30.14
N GLY A 659 16.08 33.27 -29.90
CA GLY A 659 15.05 34.22 -29.50
C GLY A 659 15.18 34.73 -28.06
N PHE A 660 16.33 34.50 -27.40
CA PHE A 660 16.60 34.99 -26.06
C PHE A 660 17.48 36.25 -26.10
N ASP A 661 17.02 37.34 -25.51
CA ASP A 661 17.75 38.62 -25.51
C ASP A 661 18.86 38.69 -24.45
N ASP A 662 18.71 37.94 -23.35
CA ASP A 662 19.63 37.93 -22.20
C ASP A 662 19.97 36.49 -21.77
N PRO A 663 21.25 36.05 -21.83
CA PRO A 663 21.66 34.73 -21.33
C PRO A 663 21.42 34.54 -19.82
N GLU A 664 21.30 35.63 -19.05
CA GLU A 664 21.00 35.61 -17.62
C GLU A 664 19.49 35.59 -17.31
N GLU A 665 18.63 35.62 -18.34
CA GLU A 665 17.18 35.52 -18.15
C GLU A 665 16.82 34.19 -17.46
N VAL A 666 16.18 34.29 -16.29
CA VAL A 666 15.70 33.14 -15.52
C VAL A 666 14.42 32.59 -16.18
N LEU A 667 14.52 31.39 -16.76
CA LEU A 667 13.40 30.73 -17.44
C LEU A 667 12.54 29.90 -16.49
N THR A 668 13.15 29.23 -15.51
CA THR A 668 12.42 28.40 -14.55
C THR A 668 12.38 29.07 -13.16
N ASN A 669 11.21 29.11 -12.54
CA ASN A 669 11.09 29.39 -11.09
C ASN A 669 10.79 28.08 -10.34
N GLU A 670 10.54 28.15 -9.02
CA GLU A 670 10.37 26.95 -8.18
C GLU A 670 9.21 26.01 -8.59
N MET A 671 8.25 26.47 -9.39
CA MET A 671 7.14 25.65 -9.90
C MET A 671 7.20 25.45 -11.42
N GLY A 672 8.37 25.60 -12.04
CA GLY A 672 8.52 25.53 -13.50
C GLY A 672 8.15 26.82 -14.23
N GLY A 673 7.50 27.79 -13.57
CA GLY A 673 7.42 29.20 -13.99
C GLY A 673 7.16 29.50 -15.47
N ARG A 674 7.86 30.52 -15.98
CA ARG A 674 7.81 30.99 -17.38
C ARG A 674 8.14 29.89 -18.38
N PHE A 675 8.94 28.90 -18.00
CA PHE A 675 9.28 27.76 -18.85
C PHE A 675 8.06 26.93 -19.32
N LEU A 676 6.91 27.01 -18.64
CA LEU A 676 5.67 26.36 -19.10
C LEU A 676 4.97 27.09 -20.26
N GLU A 677 5.45 28.26 -20.67
CA GLU A 677 4.92 28.97 -21.84
C GLU A 677 5.51 28.40 -23.15
N ASP A 678 4.65 28.14 -24.14
CA ASP A 678 5.02 27.47 -25.40
C ASP A 678 6.15 28.18 -26.18
N ASN A 679 6.26 29.50 -26.04
CA ASN A 679 7.33 30.31 -26.63
C ASN A 679 8.71 29.86 -26.14
N TYR A 680 8.90 29.67 -24.83
CA TYR A 680 10.20 29.33 -24.27
C TYR A 680 10.61 27.89 -24.58
N GLN A 681 9.65 26.96 -24.64
CA GLN A 681 9.92 25.58 -25.04
C GLN A 681 10.39 25.51 -26.51
N ALA A 682 9.72 26.23 -27.41
CA ALA A 682 10.13 26.33 -28.82
C ALA A 682 11.49 27.02 -28.99
N GLN A 683 11.76 28.08 -28.20
CA GLN A 683 13.06 28.77 -28.21
C GLN A 683 14.19 27.86 -27.72
N LEU A 684 14.00 27.09 -26.65
CA LEU A 684 14.98 26.11 -26.16
C LEU A 684 15.22 24.99 -27.17
N GLU A 685 14.17 24.46 -27.79
CA GLU A 685 14.31 23.48 -28.86
C GLU A 685 15.16 24.03 -30.02
N LYS A 686 14.87 25.28 -30.44
CA LYS A 686 15.66 25.97 -31.46
C LYS A 686 17.12 26.15 -31.02
N LEU A 687 17.36 26.53 -29.77
CA LEU A 687 18.71 26.65 -29.21
C LEU A 687 19.47 25.32 -29.27
N PHE A 688 18.87 24.21 -28.84
CA PHE A 688 19.53 22.91 -28.90
C PHE A 688 19.78 22.44 -30.33
N ARG A 689 18.85 22.71 -31.26
CA ARG A 689 19.07 22.42 -32.69
C ARG A 689 20.23 23.23 -33.28
N LEU A 690 20.45 24.47 -32.84
CA LEU A 690 21.63 25.26 -33.20
C LEU A 690 22.92 24.67 -32.62
N LEU A 691 22.87 24.11 -31.41
CA LEU A 691 23.98 23.44 -30.73
C LEU A 691 24.18 21.97 -31.14
N ARG A 692 23.46 21.49 -32.18
CA ARG A 692 23.45 20.08 -32.57
C ARG A 692 24.88 19.51 -32.79
N PRO A 693 25.77 20.16 -33.56
CA PRO A 693 27.10 19.59 -33.84
C PRO A 693 27.92 19.33 -32.56
N GLU A 694 27.87 20.27 -31.62
CA GLU A 694 28.56 20.17 -30.35
C GLU A 694 27.94 19.10 -29.45
N LEU A 695 26.61 19.07 -29.36
CA LEU A 695 25.89 18.07 -28.55
C LEU A 695 26.08 16.65 -29.07
N GLU A 696 26.01 16.43 -30.38
CA GLU A 696 26.19 15.11 -30.98
C GLU A 696 27.64 14.60 -30.85
N LEU A 697 28.63 15.51 -30.88
CA LEU A 697 30.02 15.16 -30.56
C LEU A 697 30.14 14.67 -29.10
N MET A 698 29.54 15.40 -28.16
CA MET A 698 29.54 15.02 -26.74
C MET A 698 28.82 13.69 -26.50
N PHE A 699 27.71 13.45 -27.19
CA PHE A 699 27.01 12.16 -27.12
C PHE A 699 27.91 11.01 -27.58
N ALA A 700 28.71 11.21 -28.64
CA ALA A 700 29.66 10.22 -29.13
C ALA A 700 30.81 9.96 -28.16
N GLU A 701 31.37 11.00 -27.55
CA GLU A 701 32.43 10.90 -26.55
C GLU A 701 31.94 10.20 -25.28
N ASP A 702 30.82 10.64 -24.71
CA ASP A 702 30.23 10.02 -23.51
C ASP A 702 29.84 8.55 -23.76
N ARG A 703 29.38 8.22 -24.98
CA ARG A 703 29.10 6.84 -25.39
C ARG A 703 30.35 5.99 -25.42
N ALA A 704 31.41 6.46 -26.07
CA ALA A 704 32.68 5.74 -26.14
C ALA A 704 33.29 5.54 -24.74
N GLY A 705 33.31 6.58 -23.93
CA GLY A 705 33.80 6.54 -22.55
C GLY A 705 33.01 5.58 -21.68
N THR A 706 31.67 5.64 -21.72
CA THR A 706 30.80 4.74 -20.93
C THR A 706 30.97 3.28 -21.34
N LEU A 707 31.04 2.98 -22.65
CA LEU A 707 31.27 1.62 -23.12
C LEU A 707 32.64 1.07 -22.69
N ASN A 708 33.68 1.90 -22.70
CA ASN A 708 35.00 1.50 -22.24
C ASN A 708 35.01 1.23 -20.73
N VAL A 709 34.40 2.09 -19.92
CA VAL A 709 34.30 1.89 -18.46
C VAL A 709 33.52 0.61 -18.12
N LEU A 710 32.39 0.36 -18.80
CA LEU A 710 31.64 -0.90 -18.63
C LEU A 710 32.48 -2.12 -19.01
N LYS A 711 33.29 -2.02 -20.07
CA LYS A 711 34.20 -3.08 -20.50
C LYS A 711 35.33 -3.31 -19.49
N GLU A 712 35.96 -2.26 -18.98
CA GLU A 712 37.01 -2.34 -17.95
C GLU A 712 36.47 -2.93 -16.64
N ALA A 713 35.24 -2.57 -16.26
CA ALA A 713 34.54 -3.16 -15.13
C ALA A 713 34.19 -4.65 -15.33
N GLY A 714 34.29 -5.15 -16.57
CA GLY A 714 33.91 -6.52 -16.94
C GLY A 714 32.40 -6.74 -16.94
N TYR A 715 31.61 -5.74 -17.31
CA TYR A 715 30.15 -5.85 -17.35
C TYR A 715 29.69 -6.91 -18.37
N ASN A 716 28.81 -7.79 -17.91
CA ASN A 716 28.07 -8.74 -18.73
C ASN A 716 26.62 -8.85 -18.22
N HIS A 717 25.65 -8.64 -19.12
CA HIS A 717 24.22 -8.67 -18.80
C HIS A 717 23.72 -10.02 -18.21
N GLU A 718 24.43 -11.13 -18.45
CA GLU A 718 24.01 -12.44 -17.93
C GLU A 718 24.23 -12.59 -16.41
N ASP A 719 25.32 -12.02 -15.88
CA ASP A 719 25.79 -12.26 -14.50
C ASP A 719 26.20 -10.99 -13.74
N CYS A 720 26.02 -9.80 -14.32
CA CYS A 720 26.21 -8.53 -13.64
C CYS A 720 24.86 -7.88 -13.27
N ALA A 721 24.86 -7.09 -12.20
CA ALA A 721 23.75 -6.22 -11.85
C ALA A 721 24.25 -4.85 -11.38
N PHE A 722 23.47 -3.82 -11.69
CA PHE A 722 23.70 -2.48 -11.17
C PHE A 722 23.07 -2.30 -9.79
N VAL A 723 23.69 -1.48 -8.94
CA VAL A 723 23.16 -1.12 -7.62
C VAL A 723 23.08 0.40 -7.54
N ASP A 724 21.89 0.90 -7.24
CA ASP A 724 21.54 2.34 -7.27
C ASP A 724 20.55 2.64 -6.13
N ILE A 725 20.51 3.87 -5.62
CA ILE A 725 19.64 4.19 -4.47
C ILE A 725 18.17 4.16 -4.86
N GLY A 726 17.78 4.63 -6.05
CA GLY A 726 16.39 4.48 -6.46
C GLY A 726 15.67 5.57 -7.23
N TRP A 727 14.38 5.57 -6.91
CA TRP A 727 13.28 6.40 -7.36
C TRP A 727 12.81 6.08 -8.78
N ASN A 728 13.40 6.72 -9.77
CA ASN A 728 12.94 6.65 -11.16
C ASN A 728 13.84 5.83 -12.08
N GLY A 729 14.93 5.26 -11.57
CA GLY A 729 15.90 4.53 -12.41
C GLY A 729 16.57 5.42 -13.46
N SER A 730 16.66 6.73 -13.22
CA SER A 730 17.10 7.73 -14.22
C SER A 730 18.53 7.54 -14.74
N CYS A 731 19.42 6.94 -13.93
CA CYS A 731 20.77 6.60 -14.37
C CYS A 731 20.78 5.29 -15.20
N ILE A 732 20.02 4.28 -14.78
CA ILE A 732 20.11 2.93 -15.36
C ILE A 732 19.28 2.77 -16.64
N ARG A 733 18.14 3.47 -16.78
CA ARG A 733 17.28 3.40 -17.97
C ARG A 733 18.04 3.59 -19.30
N PRO A 734 18.91 4.60 -19.45
CA PRO A 734 19.72 4.79 -20.65
C PRO A 734 20.64 3.61 -21.01
N ILE A 735 21.07 2.81 -20.03
CA ILE A 735 22.05 1.72 -20.24
C ILE A 735 21.47 0.62 -21.15
N GLY A 736 20.19 0.30 -21.01
CA GLY A 736 19.53 -0.70 -21.87
C GLY A 736 19.56 -0.26 -23.35
N ARG A 737 19.30 1.02 -23.61
CA ARG A 737 19.35 1.61 -24.96
C ARG A 737 20.78 1.67 -25.51
N LEU A 738 21.73 2.09 -24.67
CA LEU A 738 23.16 2.14 -25.02
C LEU A 738 23.69 0.78 -25.50
N LEU A 739 23.29 -0.29 -24.82
CA LEU A 739 23.79 -1.64 -25.09
C LEU A 739 23.08 -2.34 -26.28
N GLY A 740 22.05 -1.73 -26.88
CA GLY A 740 21.34 -2.30 -28.02
C GLY A 740 20.70 -3.66 -27.73
N LEU A 741 20.12 -3.81 -26.55
CA LEU A 741 19.59 -5.10 -26.06
C LEU A 741 18.23 -5.42 -26.70
N ASP A 742 18.17 -6.54 -27.44
CA ASP A 742 17.00 -6.96 -28.23
C ASP A 742 15.85 -7.56 -27.39
N LYS A 743 16.11 -7.98 -26.14
CA LYS A 743 15.11 -8.61 -25.27
C LYS A 743 14.78 -7.72 -24.06
N PRO A 744 13.52 -7.75 -23.58
CA PRO A 744 13.15 -7.07 -22.35
C PRO A 744 13.88 -7.68 -21.14
N GLU A 745 14.02 -6.90 -20.07
CA GLU A 745 14.54 -7.32 -18.76
C GLU A 745 15.97 -7.89 -18.74
N GLN A 746 16.83 -7.49 -19.68
CA GLN A 746 18.22 -7.97 -19.75
C GLN A 746 19.18 -7.23 -18.80
N VAL A 747 18.88 -6.00 -18.40
CA VAL A 747 19.71 -5.23 -17.46
C VAL A 747 19.19 -5.43 -16.04
N LYS A 748 19.92 -6.17 -15.21
CA LYS A 748 19.55 -6.41 -13.80
C LYS A 748 19.94 -5.19 -12.95
N ALA A 749 19.03 -4.74 -12.09
CA ALA A 749 19.31 -3.64 -11.17
C ALA A 749 18.62 -3.83 -9.80
N TYR A 750 19.37 -3.56 -8.75
CA TYR A 750 18.92 -3.58 -7.36
C TYR A 750 18.83 -2.15 -6.82
N PHE A 751 17.69 -1.80 -6.25
CA PHE A 751 17.42 -0.46 -5.72
C PHE A 751 17.12 -0.47 -4.23
N PHE A 752 17.45 0.60 -3.50
CA PHE A 752 16.91 0.76 -2.15
C PHE A 752 15.39 0.98 -2.20
N GLY A 753 14.91 1.85 -3.10
CA GLY A 753 13.48 2.04 -3.35
C GLY A 753 13.12 2.46 -4.77
N THR A 754 11.95 2.12 -5.28
CA THR A 754 11.46 2.57 -6.61
C THR A 754 10.03 3.13 -6.57
N TRP A 755 9.77 4.15 -7.39
CA TRP A 755 8.42 4.62 -7.67
C TRP A 755 7.80 3.82 -8.82
N ARG A 756 6.47 3.78 -8.91
CA ARG A 756 5.77 3.13 -10.04
C ARG A 756 6.15 3.74 -11.40
N GLU A 757 6.54 5.01 -11.43
CA GLU A 757 7.02 5.76 -12.59
C GLU A 757 8.28 5.15 -13.22
N VAL A 758 9.07 4.36 -12.47
CA VAL A 758 10.24 3.66 -13.03
C VAL A 758 9.85 2.77 -14.19
N LEU A 759 8.61 2.22 -14.23
CA LEU A 759 8.16 1.34 -15.32
C LEU A 759 8.08 2.06 -16.67
N LYS A 760 7.98 3.39 -16.69
CA LYS A 760 7.98 4.16 -17.93
C LYS A 760 9.38 4.17 -18.55
N GLY A 761 9.52 3.52 -19.70
CA GLY A 761 10.77 3.46 -20.47
C GLY A 761 11.82 2.52 -19.87
N SER A 762 11.40 1.50 -19.12
CA SER A 762 12.28 0.52 -18.46
C SER A 762 12.09 -0.91 -18.96
N ASP A 763 11.61 -1.10 -20.19
CA ASP A 763 11.32 -2.43 -20.74
C ASP A 763 12.54 -3.37 -20.73
N HIS A 764 13.76 -2.81 -20.77
CA HIS A 764 15.02 -3.55 -20.70
C HIS A 764 15.49 -3.85 -19.27
N LEU A 765 14.86 -3.31 -18.23
CA LEU A 765 15.33 -3.42 -16.85
C LEU A 765 14.61 -4.52 -16.09
N LYS A 766 15.37 -5.44 -15.49
CA LYS A 766 14.89 -6.35 -14.45
C LYS A 766 15.21 -5.73 -13.09
N ILE A 767 14.20 -5.18 -12.44
CA ILE A 767 14.37 -4.42 -11.19
C ILE A 767 13.89 -5.20 -9.96
N LYS A 768 14.62 -5.07 -8.86
CA LYS A 768 14.14 -5.40 -7.52
C LYS A 768 14.43 -4.25 -6.57
N SER A 769 13.64 -4.09 -5.53
CA SER A 769 13.84 -3.03 -4.54
C SER A 769 13.71 -3.56 -3.12
N PHE A 770 14.52 -3.03 -2.20
CA PHE A 770 14.58 -3.46 -0.81
C PHE A 770 13.46 -2.85 0.03
N PHE A 771 13.56 -1.55 0.34
CA PHE A 771 12.71 -0.88 1.32
C PHE A 771 11.32 -0.55 0.77
N MET A 772 11.24 -0.28 -0.52
CA MET A 772 9.99 0.03 -1.21
C MET A 772 10.08 -0.33 -2.69
N HIS A 773 9.16 -1.14 -3.19
CA HIS A 773 9.13 -1.56 -4.57
C HIS A 773 7.87 -1.02 -5.27
N LEU A 774 8.06 -0.24 -6.34
CA LEU A 774 6.96 0.31 -7.14
C LEU A 774 5.92 1.09 -6.31
N SER A 775 6.41 1.94 -5.41
CA SER A 775 5.61 2.72 -4.45
C SER A 775 4.89 1.92 -3.36
N GLU A 776 5.25 0.64 -3.15
CA GLU A 776 4.70 -0.20 -2.10
C GLU A 776 5.79 -0.69 -1.11
N PRO A 777 5.47 -0.83 0.19
CA PRO A 777 4.19 -0.47 0.81
C PRO A 777 4.01 1.06 0.93
N LEU A 778 2.75 1.52 0.90
CA LEU A 778 2.40 2.95 0.81
C LEU A 778 2.93 3.81 1.98
N ASP A 779 3.03 3.27 3.18
CA ASP A 779 3.61 3.94 4.35
C ASP A 779 5.08 4.27 4.16
N HIS A 780 5.86 3.34 3.61
CA HIS A 780 7.25 3.54 3.24
C HIS A 780 7.34 4.58 2.12
N PHE A 781 6.51 4.47 1.08
CA PHE A 781 6.42 5.49 0.02
C PHE A 781 6.18 6.90 0.56
N ARG A 782 5.18 7.07 1.44
CA ARG A 782 4.86 8.35 2.07
C ARG A 782 5.97 8.85 2.98
N LEU A 783 6.72 7.97 3.62
CA LEU A 783 7.84 8.34 4.48
C LEU A 783 8.99 8.93 3.64
N ILE A 784 9.33 8.24 2.56
CA ILE A 784 10.48 8.57 1.72
C ILE A 784 10.20 9.78 0.83
N ARG A 785 9.01 9.87 0.21
CA ARG A 785 8.66 10.90 -0.79
C ARG A 785 8.84 12.34 -0.28
N GLU A 786 8.65 12.60 1.01
CA GLU A 786 8.81 13.94 1.60
C GLU A 786 10.27 14.31 1.97
N SER A 787 11.21 13.36 1.84
CA SER A 787 12.58 13.48 2.37
C SER A 787 13.65 12.76 1.53
N VAL A 788 13.40 12.57 0.22
CA VAL A 788 14.31 11.89 -0.72
C VAL A 788 15.74 12.43 -0.61
N ASN A 789 15.86 13.76 -0.64
CA ASN A 789 17.14 14.44 -0.69
C ASN A 789 17.99 14.23 0.57
N LEU A 790 17.34 14.04 1.74
CA LEU A 790 18.05 13.72 2.98
C LEU A 790 18.68 12.32 2.90
N LEU A 791 17.97 11.35 2.32
CA LEU A 791 18.50 9.99 2.12
C LEU A 791 19.62 9.96 1.07
N GLU A 792 19.47 10.68 -0.03
CA GLU A 792 20.54 10.82 -1.03
C GLU A 792 21.78 11.51 -0.41
N SER A 793 21.57 12.53 0.44
CA SER A 793 22.66 13.18 1.16
C SER A 793 23.40 12.27 2.16
N LEU A 794 22.75 11.23 2.71
CA LEU A 794 23.44 10.21 3.53
C LEU A 794 24.41 9.37 2.71
N ASN A 795 24.11 9.15 1.43
CA ASN A 795 24.84 8.24 0.56
C ASN A 795 25.89 8.95 -0.33
N ALA A 796 25.83 10.28 -0.39
CA ALA A 796 26.58 11.07 -1.34
C ALA A 796 28.11 11.00 -1.14
N ALA A 797 28.80 10.57 -2.19
CA ALA A 797 30.25 10.55 -2.23
C ALA A 797 30.90 11.96 -2.08
N PRO A 798 32.12 12.03 -1.52
CA PRO A 798 32.85 13.27 -1.25
C PRO A 798 33.59 13.85 -2.47
N PHE A 799 33.02 13.74 -3.68
CA PHE A 799 33.55 14.34 -4.91
C PHE A 799 32.44 14.98 -5.77
N PRO A 800 32.78 15.91 -6.67
CA PRO A 800 31.80 16.59 -7.53
C PRO A 800 31.15 15.66 -8.55
N THR A 801 30.14 16.17 -9.26
CA THR A 801 29.42 15.44 -10.31
C THR A 801 30.33 15.10 -11.49
N LEU A 802 30.22 13.85 -11.96
CA LEU A 802 30.87 13.38 -13.17
C LEU A 802 30.27 14.08 -14.39
N MET A 803 31.12 14.75 -15.17
CA MET A 803 30.72 15.47 -16.38
C MET A 803 31.03 14.69 -17.65
N ALA A 804 32.14 13.95 -17.70
CA ALA A 804 32.53 13.16 -18.86
C ALA A 804 33.57 12.11 -18.47
N PHE A 805 33.89 11.21 -19.39
CA PHE A 805 35.07 10.37 -19.33
C PHE A 805 36.07 10.83 -20.39
N HIS A 806 37.34 10.97 -20.00
CA HIS A 806 38.44 11.25 -20.94
C HIS A 806 39.32 10.02 -21.08
N THR A 807 39.97 9.87 -22.23
CA THR A 807 40.99 8.83 -22.43
C THR A 807 42.37 9.45 -22.27
N GLU A 808 43.12 9.01 -21.25
CA GLU A 808 44.52 9.37 -21.04
C GLU A 808 45.40 8.14 -21.31
N GLY A 809 45.93 8.03 -22.53
CA GLY A 809 46.65 6.83 -22.97
C GLY A 809 45.70 5.65 -23.23
N ASP A 810 45.90 4.53 -22.53
CA ASP A 810 45.01 3.35 -22.59
C ASP A 810 43.96 3.33 -21.46
N GLU A 811 43.97 4.31 -20.54
CA GLU A 811 43.08 4.36 -19.38
C GLU A 811 41.96 5.40 -19.57
N VAL A 812 40.75 5.06 -19.08
CA VAL A 812 39.63 6.00 -19.03
C VAL A 812 39.54 6.68 -17.66
N VAL A 813 39.68 8.00 -17.64
CA VAL A 813 39.74 8.82 -16.42
C VAL A 813 38.44 9.65 -16.28
N PRO A 814 37.80 9.66 -15.09
CA PRO A 814 36.61 10.47 -14.85
C PRO A 814 36.96 11.97 -14.80
N HIS A 815 36.17 12.78 -15.50
CA HIS A 815 36.29 14.24 -15.48
C HIS A 815 35.12 14.87 -14.73
N PHE A 816 35.43 15.58 -13.65
CA PHE A 816 34.45 16.18 -12.75
C PHE A 816 34.20 17.65 -13.05
N SER A 817 33.06 18.18 -12.60
CA SER A 817 32.73 19.59 -12.73
C SER A 817 33.73 20.50 -12.02
N LYS A 818 34.05 21.67 -12.61
CA LYS A 818 34.94 22.70 -12.03
C LYS A 818 34.33 23.49 -10.85
N TYR A 819 33.02 23.37 -10.65
CA TYR A 819 32.32 24.06 -9.56
C TYR A 819 32.63 23.39 -8.22
N LEU A 820 33.61 23.96 -7.50
CA LEU A 820 34.07 23.51 -6.17
C LEU A 820 33.11 23.85 -5.03
N LYS A 821 32.05 24.63 -5.27
CA LYS A 821 31.00 24.87 -4.28
C LYS A 821 29.98 23.74 -4.34
N SER A 822 30.44 22.51 -4.17
CA SER A 822 29.57 21.33 -4.10
C SER A 822 28.61 21.39 -2.90
N GLY A 823 28.74 22.36 -1.99
CA GLY A 823 28.02 22.35 -0.72
C GLY A 823 28.26 21.12 0.16
N PHE A 824 29.11 20.19 -0.29
CA PHE A 824 29.50 18.97 0.40
C PHE A 824 30.74 19.26 1.23
N SER A 825 30.56 19.36 2.54
CA SER A 825 31.70 19.32 3.45
C SER A 825 32.24 17.90 3.49
N ILE A 826 33.44 17.70 2.94
CA ILE A 826 34.17 16.42 3.03
C ILE A 826 34.25 15.97 4.50
N ASP A 827 34.48 16.91 5.44
CA ASP A 827 34.50 16.64 6.88
C ASP A 827 33.18 16.02 7.39
N GLN A 828 32.03 16.53 6.96
CA GLN A 828 30.74 16.00 7.41
C GLN A 828 30.52 14.58 6.90
N GLN A 829 30.88 14.30 5.65
CA GLN A 829 30.77 12.98 5.04
C GLN A 829 31.76 11.97 5.66
N GLU A 830 32.97 12.42 6.01
CA GLU A 830 33.94 11.61 6.74
C GLU A 830 33.47 11.28 8.16
N ARG A 831 32.83 12.22 8.86
CA ARG A 831 32.24 11.99 10.20
C ARG A 831 31.04 11.06 10.15
N LEU A 832 30.17 11.23 9.15
CA LEU A 832 29.08 10.30 8.88
C LEU A 832 29.61 8.88 8.65
N TRP A 833 30.62 8.74 7.78
CA TRP A 833 31.26 7.46 7.54
C TRP A 833 31.95 6.89 8.78
N LYS A 834 32.59 7.73 9.61
CA LYS A 834 33.21 7.30 10.86
C LYS A 834 32.19 6.63 11.77
N GLY A 835 31.02 7.25 11.96
CA GLY A 835 29.92 6.66 12.74
C GLY A 835 29.41 5.34 12.15
N ALA A 836 29.17 5.33 10.83
CA ALA A 836 28.72 4.13 10.12
C ALA A 836 29.73 2.98 10.25
N LYS A 837 31.02 3.29 10.12
CA LYS A 837 32.11 2.31 10.24
C LYS A 837 32.21 1.74 11.65
N VAL A 838 32.08 2.56 12.71
CA VAL A 838 32.06 2.07 14.10
C VAL A 838 30.93 1.07 14.31
N PHE A 839 29.73 1.37 13.80
CA PHE A 839 28.62 0.44 13.83
C PHE A 839 28.93 -0.85 13.06
N LEU A 840 29.39 -0.75 11.82
CA LEU A 840 29.71 -1.90 10.96
C LEU A 840 30.79 -2.80 11.58
N ASP A 841 31.89 -2.23 12.06
CA ASP A 841 32.99 -3.00 12.66
C ASP A 841 32.52 -3.82 13.87
N THR A 842 31.58 -3.25 14.64
CA THR A 842 31.13 -3.84 15.90
C THR A 842 29.98 -4.80 15.73
N VAL A 843 28.98 -4.49 14.90
CA VAL A 843 27.89 -5.44 14.59
C VAL A 843 28.42 -6.71 13.93
N LEU A 844 29.51 -6.58 13.15
CA LEU A 844 30.20 -7.66 12.43
C LEU A 844 31.38 -8.30 13.22
N GLU A 845 31.51 -8.02 14.51
CA GLU A 845 32.61 -8.56 15.33
C GLU A 845 32.66 -10.09 15.29
N ASN A 846 31.49 -10.75 15.32
CA ASN A 846 31.33 -12.21 15.32
C ASN A 846 30.98 -12.80 13.94
N GLY A 847 31.25 -12.08 12.85
CA GLY A 847 30.89 -12.50 11.49
C GLY A 847 29.65 -11.81 10.94
N LEU A 848 29.05 -12.34 9.87
CA LEU A 848 27.82 -11.79 9.32
C LEU A 848 26.63 -12.12 10.23
N PRO A 849 25.73 -11.16 10.52
CA PRO A 849 24.55 -11.40 11.33
C PRO A 849 23.54 -12.28 10.59
N GLU A 850 22.71 -12.98 11.35
CA GLU A 850 21.60 -13.76 10.83
C GLU A 850 20.62 -12.83 10.13
N THR A 851 20.26 -13.19 8.91
CA THR A 851 19.36 -12.42 8.06
C THR A 851 18.22 -13.29 7.56
N GLY A 852 16.99 -12.79 7.69
CA GLY A 852 15.82 -13.34 7.01
C GLY A 852 15.52 -12.58 5.72
N GLU A 853 14.46 -12.96 5.00
CA GLU A 853 14.04 -12.32 3.74
C GLU A 853 13.74 -10.81 3.87
N SER A 854 13.42 -10.34 5.08
CA SER A 854 13.15 -8.93 5.39
C SER A 854 14.13 -8.34 6.42
N GLY A 855 15.38 -8.80 6.44
CA GLY A 855 16.38 -8.38 7.42
C GLY A 855 16.59 -6.86 7.46
N GLY A 856 16.41 -6.26 8.64
CA GLY A 856 16.69 -4.86 8.93
C GLY A 856 15.55 -3.89 8.62
N HIS A 857 14.45 -4.35 8.02
CA HIS A 857 13.31 -3.50 7.66
C HIS A 857 12.68 -2.79 8.86
N CYS A 858 12.43 -3.52 9.96
CA CYS A 858 11.73 -2.94 11.12
C CYS A 858 12.56 -1.81 11.73
N TYR A 859 13.86 -2.05 11.91
CA TYR A 859 14.79 -1.04 12.40
C TYR A 859 14.82 0.19 11.50
N LEU A 860 15.02 -0.02 10.19
CA LEU A 860 15.10 1.09 9.23
C LEU A 860 13.80 1.89 9.19
N PHE A 861 12.65 1.23 9.22
CA PHE A 861 11.37 1.93 9.26
C PHE A 861 11.25 2.80 10.52
N LEU A 862 11.56 2.27 11.71
CA LEU A 862 11.48 3.00 12.96
C LEU A 862 12.43 4.20 12.99
N VAL A 863 13.70 3.99 12.64
CA VAL A 863 14.72 5.07 12.71
C VAL A 863 14.48 6.12 11.63
N LEU A 864 14.09 5.73 10.41
CA LEU A 864 13.75 6.68 9.36
C LEU A 864 12.44 7.41 9.67
N ASN A 865 11.45 6.76 10.28
CA ASN A 865 10.25 7.45 10.73
C ASN A 865 10.59 8.51 11.78
N ARG A 866 11.41 8.15 12.78
CA ARG A 866 11.89 9.10 13.80
C ARG A 866 12.63 10.26 13.17
N LEU A 867 13.63 9.98 12.31
CA LEU A 867 14.47 10.98 11.67
C LEU A 867 13.65 11.86 10.72
N LEU A 868 13.02 11.27 9.71
CA LEU A 868 12.46 12.00 8.59
C LEU A 868 11.15 12.72 8.96
N ARG A 869 10.39 12.25 9.96
CA ARG A 869 9.09 12.83 10.34
C ARG A 869 9.05 13.58 11.65
N GLU A 870 9.84 13.17 12.64
CA GLU A 870 9.86 13.78 13.96
C GLU A 870 11.25 14.36 14.31
N PRO A 871 11.88 15.18 13.45
CA PRO A 871 13.22 15.68 13.76
C PRO A 871 13.19 16.69 14.91
N SER A 872 14.25 16.66 15.72
CA SER A 872 14.49 17.65 16.76
C SER A 872 14.93 19.01 16.18
N GLN A 873 14.86 20.08 16.97
CA GLN A 873 15.34 21.39 16.51
C GLN A 873 16.85 21.42 16.25
N GLN A 874 17.65 20.72 17.07
CA GLN A 874 19.09 20.67 16.87
C GLN A 874 19.47 19.88 15.62
N GLU A 875 18.69 18.84 15.31
CA GLU A 875 18.81 18.05 14.09
C GLU A 875 18.47 18.85 12.86
N VAL A 876 17.37 19.61 12.88
CA VAL A 876 17.03 20.54 11.79
C VAL A 876 18.11 21.60 11.62
N LYS A 877 18.67 22.14 12.71
CA LYS A 877 19.77 23.11 12.64
C LYS A 877 21.05 22.52 12.04
N THR A 878 21.34 21.26 12.35
CA THR A 878 22.58 20.59 11.93
C THR A 878 22.45 20.02 10.52
N TRP A 879 21.33 19.38 10.19
CA TRP A 879 21.09 18.66 8.93
C TRP A 879 20.29 19.46 7.92
N GLY A 880 19.41 20.35 8.35
CA GLY A 880 18.69 21.26 7.45
C GLY A 880 19.63 22.15 6.64
N ALA A 881 20.83 22.42 7.15
CA ALA A 881 21.87 23.18 6.45
C ALA A 881 22.65 22.35 5.40
N ILE A 882 22.46 21.04 5.32
CA ILE A 882 23.10 20.20 4.29
C ILE A 882 22.62 20.67 2.93
N LEU A 883 23.58 20.88 2.02
CA LEU A 883 23.31 21.36 0.68
C LEU A 883 23.04 20.17 -0.27
N HIS A 884 21.97 20.26 -1.03
CA HIS A 884 21.54 19.26 -2.02
C HIS A 884 21.27 19.91 -3.38
N SER A 885 21.51 19.18 -4.47
CA SER A 885 21.29 19.64 -5.86
C SER A 885 20.46 18.62 -6.64
N ASP A 886 19.23 19.00 -7.02
CA ASP A 886 18.27 18.13 -7.72
C ASP A 886 18.53 17.96 -9.23
N GLY A 887 19.48 18.72 -9.79
CA GLY A 887 19.75 18.82 -11.22
C GLY A 887 20.77 17.83 -11.82
N PHE A 888 20.90 17.83 -13.15
CA PHE A 888 22.03 17.21 -13.85
C PHE A 888 22.97 18.28 -14.38
N GLY A 889 24.28 17.98 -14.42
CA GLY A 889 25.28 18.75 -15.17
C GLY A 889 25.70 20.10 -14.58
N ILE A 890 24.84 20.77 -13.83
CA ILE A 890 25.18 21.93 -12.98
C ILE A 890 24.72 21.63 -11.56
N GLU A 891 25.55 22.04 -10.61
CA GLU A 891 25.30 21.85 -9.20
C GLU A 891 24.76 23.14 -8.55
N ILE A 892 23.43 23.33 -8.63
CA ILE A 892 22.74 24.41 -7.89
C ILE A 892 22.35 23.86 -6.54
N TYR A 893 23.07 24.27 -5.50
CA TYR A 893 22.88 23.77 -4.14
C TYR A 893 21.90 24.59 -3.32
N LYS A 894 20.96 23.88 -2.68
CA LYS A 894 20.03 24.44 -1.70
C LYS A 894 20.12 23.68 -0.39
N PRO A 895 19.92 24.34 0.77
CA PRO A 895 19.82 23.65 2.05
C PRO A 895 18.62 22.69 2.04
N LEU A 896 18.70 21.60 2.80
CA LEU A 896 17.58 20.69 2.98
C LEU A 896 16.36 21.41 3.59
N VAL A 897 16.58 22.42 4.42
CA VAL A 897 15.53 23.26 5.01
C VAL A 897 15.81 24.72 4.70
N GLU A 898 14.86 25.39 4.04
CA GLU A 898 14.95 26.83 3.76
C GLU A 898 14.98 27.64 5.06
N ALA A 899 15.72 28.75 5.05
CA ALA A 899 15.84 29.61 6.22
C ALA A 899 14.51 30.32 6.52
N VAL A 900 14.08 30.28 7.79
CA VAL A 900 12.85 30.92 8.26
C VAL A 900 13.22 32.10 9.15
N THR A 901 12.71 33.29 8.82
CA THR A 901 12.75 34.46 9.72
C THR A 901 11.37 34.71 10.34
N PRO A 902 11.29 35.31 11.55
CA PRO A 902 10.01 35.55 12.23
C PRO A 902 9.04 36.47 11.47
N ASP A 903 9.56 37.25 10.54
CA ASP A 903 8.93 38.33 9.78
C ASP A 903 8.52 37.93 8.35
N LEU A 904 8.66 36.65 7.97
CA LEU A 904 8.19 36.15 6.68
C LEU A 904 6.66 36.36 6.51
N THR A 905 6.27 36.89 5.36
CA THR A 905 4.86 36.97 4.96
C THR A 905 4.31 35.56 4.71
N GLY A 906 2.99 35.41 4.74
CA GLY A 906 2.34 34.12 4.53
C GLY A 906 2.72 33.45 3.20
N ASP A 907 2.81 34.21 2.11
CA ASP A 907 3.19 33.69 0.79
C ASP A 907 4.67 33.29 0.75
N ALA A 908 5.55 34.08 1.35
CA ALA A 908 6.98 33.77 1.43
C ALA A 908 7.22 32.51 2.29
N LEU A 909 6.44 32.32 3.35
CA LEU A 909 6.49 31.13 4.21
C LEU A 909 6.06 29.86 3.45
N MET A 910 5.00 29.94 2.63
CA MET A 910 4.58 28.82 1.78
C MET A 910 5.57 28.54 0.64
N ALA A 911 6.19 29.57 0.07
CA ALA A 911 7.28 29.40 -0.91
C ALA A 911 8.47 28.67 -0.27
N ALA A 912 8.91 29.09 0.91
CA ALA A 912 9.98 28.41 1.65
C ALA A 912 9.64 26.95 2.02
N TYR A 913 8.39 26.66 2.39
CA TYR A 913 7.93 25.29 2.59
C TYR A 913 8.02 24.46 1.29
N ARG A 914 7.56 25.01 0.16
CA ARG A 914 7.60 24.35 -1.16
C ARG A 914 9.02 24.19 -1.69
N GLY A 915 9.93 25.13 -1.41
CA GLY A 915 11.34 25.09 -1.77
C GLY A 915 12.22 24.19 -0.89
N SER A 916 11.80 23.88 0.34
CA SER A 916 12.57 23.01 1.24
C SER A 916 12.61 21.55 0.79
N ASN A 917 13.78 20.94 0.71
CA ASN A 917 13.96 19.54 0.33
C ASN A 917 13.63 18.53 1.46
N TRP A 918 13.41 19.03 2.67
CA TRP A 918 12.95 18.25 3.82
C TRP A 918 11.76 18.93 4.50
N LYS A 919 10.56 18.53 4.10
CA LYS A 919 9.30 19.20 4.49
C LYS A 919 9.05 19.18 6.00
N ARG A 920 9.32 18.05 6.65
CA ARG A 920 9.10 17.87 8.10
C ARG A 920 10.14 18.60 8.92
N GLY A 921 11.39 18.64 8.46
CA GLY A 921 12.43 19.50 9.04
C GLY A 921 12.04 20.97 9.02
N PHE A 922 11.48 21.45 7.89
CA PHE A 922 10.95 22.81 7.80
C PHE A 922 9.86 23.06 8.83
N LEU A 923 8.84 22.19 8.94
CA LEU A 923 7.77 22.34 9.93
C LEU A 923 8.29 22.37 11.38
N SER A 924 9.32 21.57 11.70
CA SER A 924 9.97 21.58 13.02
C SER A 924 10.75 22.88 13.30
N SER A 925 11.20 23.60 12.27
CA SER A 925 11.90 24.89 12.42
C SER A 925 10.96 26.07 12.74
N LEU A 926 9.67 25.93 12.47
CA LEU A 926 8.68 27.00 12.60
C LEU A 926 8.27 27.23 14.06
N SER A 927 7.91 28.48 14.37
CA SER A 927 7.10 28.79 15.57
C SER A 927 5.72 28.12 15.48
N ASP A 928 5.02 27.93 16.61
CA ASP A 928 3.71 27.27 16.61
C ASP A 928 2.69 27.99 15.72
N THR A 929 2.72 29.33 15.66
CA THR A 929 1.84 30.14 14.81
C THR A 929 2.15 29.97 13.32
N GLN A 930 3.43 30.01 12.93
CA GLN A 930 3.86 29.76 11.55
C GLN A 930 3.58 28.31 11.13
N ARG A 931 3.81 27.35 12.03
CA ARG A 931 3.57 25.93 11.78
C ARG A 931 2.09 25.67 11.55
N GLN A 932 1.24 26.19 12.42
CA GLN A 932 -0.21 26.09 12.27
C GLN A 932 -0.67 26.74 10.95
N PHE A 933 -0.14 27.92 10.60
CA PHE A 933 -0.43 28.58 9.33
C PHE A 933 -0.09 27.71 8.12
N VAL A 934 1.08 27.06 8.13
CA VAL A 934 1.54 26.19 7.04
C VAL A 934 0.74 24.89 7.00
N ILE A 935 0.50 24.24 8.16
CA ILE A 935 -0.33 23.02 8.24
C ILE A 935 -1.74 23.30 7.74
N GLU A 936 -2.39 24.37 8.20
CA GLU A 936 -3.72 24.77 7.75
C GLU A 936 -3.76 24.96 6.24
N ARG A 937 -2.68 25.49 5.62
CA ARG A 937 -2.58 25.74 4.18
C ARG A 937 -2.15 24.54 3.36
N ILE A 938 -1.41 23.58 3.92
CA ILE A 938 -1.17 22.28 3.29
C ILE A 938 -2.46 21.45 3.33
N GLU A 939 -3.21 21.57 4.43
CA GLU A 939 -4.55 20.98 4.58
C GLU A 939 -5.62 21.75 3.78
N ASP A 940 -5.43 23.04 3.47
CA ASP A 940 -6.24 23.85 2.53
C ASP A 940 -5.80 23.64 1.05
N ASP A 941 -4.55 23.24 0.80
CA ASP A 941 -4.08 22.73 -0.51
C ASP A 941 -4.58 21.28 -0.73
N SER A 942 -5.17 20.63 0.28
CA SER A 942 -6.24 19.65 0.04
C SER A 942 -7.49 20.46 -0.31
N PRO A 943 -8.07 20.27 -1.50
CA PRO A 943 -8.76 21.31 -2.26
C PRO A 943 -9.75 22.13 -1.41
N LYS A 944 -9.34 23.29 -0.93
CA LYS A 944 -10.20 24.34 -0.35
C LYS A 944 -9.82 25.66 -1.03
N SER A 945 -10.77 26.47 -1.46
CA SER A 945 -11.80 27.04 -0.61
C SER A 945 -13.21 26.73 -1.09
N PHE A 946 -14.07 26.42 -0.12
CA PHE A 946 -15.52 26.30 -0.28
C PHE A 946 -16.14 27.55 -0.93
N GLU A 947 -15.50 28.74 -0.83
CA GLU A 947 -15.93 29.96 -1.52
C GLU A 947 -15.60 29.97 -3.02
N LYS A 948 -14.43 29.44 -3.42
CA LYS A 948 -14.08 29.29 -4.84
C LYS A 948 -14.87 28.14 -5.47
N LEU A 949 -15.10 27.06 -4.72
CA LEU A 949 -15.98 25.96 -5.12
C LEU A 949 -17.44 26.41 -5.18
N ARG A 950 -17.89 27.31 -4.31
CA ARG A 950 -19.23 27.93 -4.35
C ARG A 950 -19.38 28.91 -5.50
N ALA A 951 -18.36 29.69 -5.85
CA ALA A 951 -18.39 30.53 -7.04
C ALA A 951 -18.41 29.69 -8.32
N ASP A 952 -17.63 28.60 -8.36
CA ASP A 952 -17.59 27.66 -9.49
C ASP A 952 -18.83 26.75 -9.53
N LEU A 953 -19.42 26.39 -8.38
CA LEU A 953 -20.74 25.74 -8.27
C LEU A 953 -21.85 26.71 -8.63
N GLU A 954 -21.85 27.97 -8.23
CA GLU A 954 -22.91 28.93 -8.62
C GLU A 954 -22.82 29.29 -10.11
N TYR A 955 -21.62 29.18 -10.71
CA TYR A 955 -21.41 29.27 -12.16
C TYR A 955 -21.83 27.97 -12.88
N LYS A 956 -21.46 26.80 -12.35
CA LYS A 956 -21.82 25.48 -12.89
C LYS A 956 -23.25 25.05 -12.58
N ILE A 957 -23.89 25.55 -11.53
CA ILE A 957 -25.32 25.40 -11.21
C ILE A 957 -26.13 26.28 -12.15
N ARG A 958 -25.64 27.48 -12.50
CA ARG A 958 -26.26 28.26 -13.59
C ARG A 958 -26.17 27.54 -14.94
N GLN A 959 -25.05 26.89 -15.26
CA GLN A 959 -24.96 26.03 -16.45
C GLN A 959 -25.72 24.71 -16.31
N ALA A 960 -25.80 24.14 -15.10
CA ALA A 960 -26.49 22.89 -14.84
C ALA A 960 -28.00 23.08 -14.78
N ASP A 961 -28.53 24.23 -14.36
CA ASP A 961 -29.95 24.57 -14.44
C ASP A 961 -30.39 24.75 -15.91
N GLU A 962 -29.50 25.28 -16.77
CA GLU A 962 -29.70 25.29 -18.23
C GLU A 962 -29.67 23.87 -18.84
N LEU A 963 -28.85 22.95 -18.30
CA LEU A 963 -28.74 21.55 -18.78
C LEU A 963 -29.76 20.58 -18.11
N TRP A 964 -30.28 20.90 -16.94
CA TRP A 964 -31.28 20.10 -16.21
C TRP A 964 -32.65 20.25 -16.85
N GLY A 965 -32.94 21.44 -17.39
CA GLY A 965 -34.11 21.69 -18.25
C GLY A 965 -34.11 20.83 -19.53
N GLU A 966 -32.95 20.53 -20.11
CA GLU A 966 -32.84 19.64 -21.28
C GLU A 966 -32.88 18.16 -20.92
N LYS A 967 -32.28 17.75 -19.79
CA LYS A 967 -32.26 16.35 -19.35
C LYS A 967 -33.65 15.81 -18.99
N GLU A 968 -34.52 16.62 -18.37
CA GLU A 968 -35.92 16.21 -18.13
C GLU A 968 -36.75 16.17 -19.42
N ARG A 969 -36.42 17.02 -20.41
CA ARG A 969 -37.02 17.02 -21.74
C ARG A 969 -36.70 15.74 -22.52
N TYR A 970 -35.45 15.27 -22.44
CA TYR A 970 -35.01 14.02 -23.06
C TYR A 970 -35.51 12.78 -22.31
N LYS A 971 -35.61 12.83 -20.98
CA LYS A 971 -36.18 11.72 -20.19
C LYS A 971 -37.68 11.52 -20.48
N TRP A 972 -38.45 12.62 -20.60
CA TRP A 972 -39.85 12.57 -21.02
C TRP A 972 -40.04 12.06 -22.47
N GLN A 973 -39.12 12.39 -23.39
CA GLN A 973 -39.14 11.88 -24.77
C GLN A 973 -38.78 10.39 -24.85
N VAL A 974 -37.84 9.91 -24.04
CA VAL A 974 -37.45 8.49 -23.97
C VAL A 974 -38.58 7.64 -23.35
N ASP A 975 -39.27 8.13 -22.33
CA ASP A 975 -40.41 7.42 -21.72
C ASP A 975 -41.62 7.33 -22.69
N ASN A 976 -41.87 8.37 -23.50
CA ASN A 976 -42.89 8.36 -24.56
C ASN A 976 -42.54 7.42 -25.74
N LEU A 977 -41.26 7.34 -26.11
CA LEU A 977 -40.78 6.44 -27.17
C LEU A 977 -40.78 4.97 -26.73
N THR A 978 -40.51 4.69 -25.45
CA THR A 978 -40.53 3.34 -24.87
C THR A 978 -41.97 2.77 -24.81
N GLN A 979 -42.97 3.60 -24.49
CA GLN A 979 -44.39 3.21 -24.58
C GLN A 979 -44.88 3.00 -26.03
N THR A 980 -44.26 3.68 -27.00
CA THR A 980 -44.57 3.55 -28.43
C THR A 980 -43.93 2.30 -29.02
N LEU A 981 -42.71 1.95 -28.61
CA LEU A 981 -42.02 0.72 -29.01
C LEU A 981 -42.79 -0.54 -28.56
N SER A 982 -43.30 -0.56 -27.33
CA SER A 982 -44.08 -1.69 -26.80
C SER A 982 -45.41 -1.92 -27.54
N LYS A 983 -46.00 -0.86 -28.12
CA LYS A 983 -47.17 -0.93 -29.01
C LYS A 983 -46.81 -1.41 -30.43
N LEU A 984 -45.63 -1.04 -30.93
CA LEU A 984 -45.13 -1.44 -32.25
C LEU A 984 -44.66 -2.91 -32.28
N GLU A 985 -44.05 -3.41 -31.21
CA GLU A 985 -43.65 -4.82 -31.07
C GLU A 985 -44.86 -5.78 -31.05
N LYS A 986 -45.96 -5.40 -30.37
CA LYS A 986 -47.23 -6.13 -30.41
C LYS A 986 -47.93 -6.08 -31.78
N THR A 987 -47.64 -5.07 -32.59
CA THR A 987 -48.18 -4.91 -33.96
C THR A 987 -47.33 -5.68 -34.97
N SER A 988 -46.00 -5.69 -34.79
CA SER A 988 -45.02 -6.44 -35.60
C SER A 988 -45.20 -7.95 -35.47
N ASN A 989 -45.39 -8.45 -34.25
CA ASN A 989 -45.64 -9.89 -34.01
C ASN A 989 -46.98 -10.37 -34.59
N LYS A 990 -47.95 -9.48 -34.79
CA LYS A 990 -49.23 -9.76 -35.47
C LYS A 990 -49.10 -9.69 -37.00
N LEU A 991 -48.24 -8.83 -37.53
CA LEU A 991 -47.94 -8.72 -38.96
C LEU A 991 -47.04 -9.85 -39.47
N GLN A 992 -46.16 -10.39 -38.62
CA GLN A 992 -45.30 -11.54 -38.95
C GLN A 992 -46.12 -12.84 -39.06
N SER A 993 -47.14 -13.07 -38.21
CA SER A 993 -48.04 -14.23 -38.35
C SER A 993 -48.96 -14.15 -39.58
N ASP A 994 -49.30 -12.94 -40.03
CA ASP A 994 -50.07 -12.73 -41.27
C ASP A 994 -49.20 -12.84 -42.54
N LEU A 995 -47.89 -12.58 -42.44
CA LEU A 995 -46.91 -12.68 -43.54
C LEU A 995 -46.48 -14.14 -43.79
N ASP A 996 -46.34 -14.95 -42.74
CA ASP A 996 -46.01 -16.38 -42.86
C ASP A 996 -47.19 -17.23 -43.40
N TYR A 997 -48.44 -16.78 -43.18
CA TYR A 997 -49.66 -17.36 -43.79
C TYR A 997 -49.82 -17.01 -45.29
N LYS A 998 -49.30 -15.86 -45.73
CA LYS A 998 -49.39 -15.43 -47.15
C LYS A 998 -48.20 -15.84 -48.01
N THR A 999 -47.05 -16.13 -47.42
CA THR A 999 -45.84 -16.56 -48.14
C THR A 999 -45.93 -18.03 -48.59
N GLN A 1000 -46.66 -18.89 -47.88
CA GLN A 1000 -46.96 -20.27 -48.33
C GLN A 1000 -48.00 -20.37 -49.48
N GLN A 1001 -48.69 -19.28 -49.84
CA GLN A 1001 -49.63 -19.23 -50.98
C GLN A 1001 -49.00 -18.70 -52.28
N ALA A 1002 -47.85 -18.01 -52.20
CA ALA A 1002 -47.22 -17.32 -53.34
C ALA A 1002 -46.29 -18.22 -54.18
N ASP A 1003 -45.68 -19.26 -53.61
CA ASP A 1003 -44.80 -20.19 -54.34
C ASP A 1003 -45.56 -21.23 -55.19
N LYS A 1004 -46.90 -21.25 -55.10
CA LYS A 1004 -47.77 -21.97 -56.03
C LYS A 1004 -48.07 -21.16 -57.31
N PHE A 1005 -47.84 -19.84 -57.30
CA PHE A 1005 -48.26 -18.91 -58.36
C PHE A 1005 -47.18 -18.63 -59.42
N TRP A 1006 -45.90 -18.80 -59.09
CA TRP A 1006 -44.80 -18.63 -60.05
C TRP A 1006 -44.65 -19.76 -61.07
N LYS A 1007 -45.54 -20.77 -61.02
CA LYS A 1007 -45.69 -21.82 -62.04
C LYS A 1007 -46.43 -21.37 -63.31
N GLU A 1008 -47.00 -20.15 -63.37
CA GLU A 1008 -47.84 -19.70 -64.50
C GLU A 1008 -47.42 -18.32 -65.07
N LYS A 1009 -46.12 -18.10 -65.24
CA LYS A 1009 -45.51 -16.84 -65.70
C LYS A 1009 -45.95 -16.34 -67.08
N GLU A 1010 -46.50 -17.15 -67.98
CA GLU A 1010 -46.53 -16.77 -69.41
C GLU A 1010 -47.92 -16.64 -70.06
N GLU A 1011 -49.02 -16.87 -69.34
CA GLU A 1011 -50.34 -16.86 -69.97
C GLU A 1011 -50.96 -15.46 -70.14
N TYR A 1012 -50.62 -14.47 -69.30
CA TYR A 1012 -51.26 -13.15 -69.35
C TYR A 1012 -50.44 -12.03 -70.00
N LYS A 1013 -49.44 -12.44 -70.78
CA LYS A 1013 -48.98 -11.74 -72.00
C LYS A 1013 -50.16 -11.42 -72.94
N TRP A 1014 -51.31 -12.08 -72.75
CA TRP A 1014 -52.59 -11.90 -73.45
C TRP A 1014 -53.39 -10.62 -73.10
N ARG A 1015 -53.21 -9.98 -71.92
CA ARG A 1015 -54.10 -8.85 -71.52
C ARG A 1015 -53.52 -7.45 -71.64
N ALA A 1016 -52.31 -7.36 -72.19
CA ALA A 1016 -51.73 -6.10 -72.65
C ALA A 1016 -52.51 -5.45 -73.82
N GLU A 1017 -53.57 -6.09 -74.34
CA GLU A 1017 -54.27 -5.60 -75.54
C GLU A 1017 -55.53 -4.75 -75.29
N HIS A 1018 -55.99 -4.47 -74.05
CA HIS A 1018 -57.36 -3.97 -73.87
C HIS A 1018 -57.59 -2.79 -72.90
N SER A 1019 -56.60 -1.89 -72.72
CA SER A 1019 -56.75 -0.67 -71.90
C SER A 1019 -57.48 0.49 -72.61
N GLY A 1020 -58.75 0.30 -72.96
CA GLY A 1020 -59.58 1.29 -73.69
C GLY A 1020 -60.64 2.03 -72.86
N GLU A 1021 -61.08 1.50 -71.71
CA GLU A 1021 -62.08 2.15 -70.86
C GLU A 1021 -61.45 2.95 -69.73
N ILE A 1022 -60.71 4.00 -70.12
CA ILE A 1022 -60.38 5.17 -69.31
C ILE A 1022 -61.64 5.95 -68.87
N ILE A 1023 -62.78 5.74 -69.53
CA ILE A 1023 -63.80 6.79 -69.58
C ILE A 1023 -64.82 6.72 -68.42
N SER A 1024 -65.20 5.54 -67.92
CA SER A 1024 -66.37 5.46 -67.04
C SER A 1024 -66.11 5.83 -65.56
N ARG A 1025 -64.89 5.66 -65.02
CA ARG A 1025 -64.71 5.82 -63.56
C ARG A 1025 -64.31 7.21 -63.09
N LEU A 1026 -63.92 8.09 -64.00
CA LEU A 1026 -63.83 9.52 -63.70
C LEU A 1026 -65.22 10.11 -63.36
N GLU A 1027 -66.31 9.50 -63.82
CA GLU A 1027 -67.69 9.85 -63.44
C GLU A 1027 -68.01 9.49 -61.97
N LYS A 1028 -67.40 8.43 -61.43
CA LYS A 1028 -67.58 7.99 -60.03
C LYS A 1028 -66.91 8.89 -59.00
N THR A 1029 -65.95 9.70 -59.42
CA THR A 1029 -65.30 10.70 -58.57
C THR A 1029 -66.24 11.87 -58.27
N ALA A 1030 -67.18 12.17 -59.17
CA ALA A 1030 -68.11 13.30 -59.04
C ALA A 1030 -69.27 13.03 -58.06
N GLU A 1031 -69.75 11.78 -57.94
CA GLU A 1031 -70.89 11.45 -57.06
C GLU A 1031 -70.53 11.43 -55.57
N LYS A 1032 -69.30 11.09 -55.19
CA LYS A 1032 -68.98 10.87 -53.77
C LYS A 1032 -68.66 12.16 -53.01
N LEU A 1033 -68.22 13.20 -53.71
CA LEU A 1033 -68.02 14.56 -53.17
C LEU A 1033 -69.36 15.23 -52.80
N GLN A 1034 -70.50 14.73 -53.30
CA GLN A 1034 -71.85 15.14 -52.90
C GLN A 1034 -72.26 14.57 -51.51
N GLY A 1035 -71.51 13.58 -50.98
CA GLY A 1035 -71.72 12.99 -49.66
C GLY A 1035 -70.95 13.65 -48.52
N ASP A 1036 -70.00 14.54 -48.80
CA ASP A 1036 -69.22 15.27 -47.79
C ASP A 1036 -70.08 16.14 -46.85
N LEU A 1037 -71.26 16.55 -47.28
CA LEU A 1037 -71.90 17.73 -46.70
C LEU A 1037 -73.01 17.40 -45.67
N ASP A 1038 -73.46 16.15 -45.59
CA ASP A 1038 -74.69 15.79 -44.86
C ASP A 1038 -74.52 15.17 -43.45
N TRP A 1039 -73.34 14.63 -43.07
CA TRP A 1039 -73.20 14.00 -41.73
C TRP A 1039 -72.56 14.89 -40.65
N LYS A 1040 -71.90 15.99 -41.03
CA LYS A 1040 -71.14 16.82 -40.08
C LYS A 1040 -71.99 17.67 -39.11
N THR A 1041 -73.31 17.44 -38.95
CA THR A 1041 -74.13 18.35 -38.12
C THR A 1041 -75.24 17.70 -37.30
N LYS A 1042 -75.33 16.36 -37.19
CA LYS A 1042 -76.32 15.77 -36.26
C LYS A 1042 -75.69 14.69 -35.38
N GLN A 1043 -75.04 15.10 -34.28
CA GLN A 1043 -75.69 15.39 -32.98
C GLN A 1043 -75.85 14.07 -32.19
N SER A 1044 -75.26 14.00 -31.00
CA SER A 1044 -75.95 14.36 -29.75
C SER A 1044 -77.09 13.34 -29.57
N ASP A 1045 -77.04 12.32 -28.72
CA ASP A 1045 -76.51 12.19 -27.37
C ASP A 1045 -76.59 10.70 -26.97
N GLU A 1046 -75.99 10.32 -25.84
CA GLU A 1046 -76.45 9.17 -25.00
C GLU A 1046 -76.24 7.70 -25.48
N PHE A 1047 -75.00 7.18 -25.48
CA PHE A 1047 -74.79 5.71 -25.31
C PHE A 1047 -73.82 5.37 -24.17
N TRP A 1048 -74.07 5.99 -23.01
CA TRP A 1048 -73.41 5.69 -21.73
C TRP A 1048 -74.14 4.61 -20.91
N ALA A 1049 -74.90 3.68 -21.50
CA ALA A 1049 -75.80 2.81 -20.73
C ALA A 1049 -75.44 1.31 -20.61
N GLU A 1050 -74.51 0.73 -21.39
CA GLU A 1050 -74.50 -0.75 -21.53
C GLU A 1050 -73.24 -1.50 -21.04
N ASN A 1051 -72.03 -0.91 -21.07
CA ASN A 1051 -70.81 -1.74 -21.00
C ASN A 1051 -70.34 -2.13 -19.57
N GLU A 1052 -71.05 -1.68 -18.54
CA GLU A 1052 -70.87 -2.18 -17.17
C GLU A 1052 -71.53 -3.56 -16.96
N ARG A 1053 -72.30 -4.10 -17.93
CA ARG A 1053 -72.90 -5.45 -17.84
C ARG A 1053 -71.91 -6.60 -18.08
N HIS A 1054 -70.86 -6.43 -18.89
CA HIS A 1054 -69.95 -7.54 -19.25
C HIS A 1054 -68.89 -7.85 -18.18
N LYS A 1055 -68.69 -6.97 -17.19
CA LYS A 1055 -67.81 -7.24 -16.03
C LYS A 1055 -68.43 -8.25 -15.04
N ILE A 1056 -69.70 -8.61 -15.18
CA ILE A 1056 -70.42 -9.51 -14.25
C ILE A 1056 -70.33 -11.00 -14.67
N GLU A 1057 -70.08 -11.34 -15.94
CA GLU A 1057 -70.07 -12.74 -16.42
C GLU A 1057 -68.74 -13.49 -16.24
N ALA A 1058 -67.58 -12.82 -16.27
CA ALA A 1058 -66.27 -13.51 -16.21
C ALA A 1058 -65.94 -14.09 -14.82
N GLN A 1059 -66.62 -13.63 -13.77
CA GLN A 1059 -66.53 -14.19 -12.42
C GLN A 1059 -67.07 -15.64 -12.35
N SER A 1060 -67.93 -16.07 -13.29
CA SER A 1060 -68.61 -17.38 -13.28
C SER A 1060 -67.73 -18.56 -13.72
N LEU A 1061 -66.57 -18.34 -14.34
CA LEU A 1061 -65.67 -19.39 -14.83
C LEU A 1061 -64.55 -19.78 -13.84
N LYS A 1062 -64.53 -19.13 -12.67
CA LYS A 1062 -63.69 -19.49 -11.52
C LYS A 1062 -63.90 -20.93 -11.04
N GLU A 1063 -65.03 -21.59 -11.31
CA GLU A 1063 -65.45 -22.70 -10.44
C GLU A 1063 -65.40 -24.10 -11.08
N GLN A 1064 -65.05 -24.24 -12.37
CA GLN A 1064 -65.18 -25.55 -13.05
C GLN A 1064 -63.89 -26.34 -13.28
N LEU A 1065 -62.70 -25.75 -13.27
CA LEU A 1065 -61.47 -26.48 -13.64
C LEU A 1065 -60.56 -26.88 -12.47
N GLN A 1066 -61.16 -26.97 -11.29
CA GLN A 1066 -60.52 -27.41 -10.06
C GLN A 1066 -60.80 -28.90 -9.72
N MET A 1067 -60.86 -29.81 -10.70
CA MET A 1067 -61.10 -31.25 -10.43
C MET A 1067 -60.36 -32.22 -11.37
N ILE A 1068 -59.56 -33.13 -10.76
CA ILE A 1068 -59.25 -34.53 -11.19
C ILE A 1068 -58.04 -34.68 -12.17
N ALA A 1069 -57.10 -35.64 -12.08
CA ALA A 1069 -56.99 -36.98 -11.45
C ALA A 1069 -55.54 -37.35 -11.05
N GLN A 1070 -55.44 -38.26 -10.07
CA GLN A 1070 -54.30 -39.10 -9.70
C GLN A 1070 -54.16 -40.24 -10.73
N ASP A 1071 -52.98 -40.41 -11.36
CA ASP A 1071 -52.68 -41.65 -12.10
C ASP A 1071 -51.18 -41.97 -12.10
N GLN A 1072 -50.86 -43.21 -11.75
CA GLN A 1072 -49.49 -43.75 -11.64
C GLN A 1072 -48.93 -44.16 -13.01
N GLU A 1073 -49.78 -44.32 -14.04
CA GLU A 1073 -49.34 -44.60 -15.42
C GLU A 1073 -48.79 -43.37 -16.16
N VAL A 1074 -49.19 -42.15 -15.79
CA VAL A 1074 -48.65 -40.90 -16.40
C VAL A 1074 -47.20 -40.63 -15.95
N ARG A 1075 -46.82 -41.07 -14.74
CA ARG A 1075 -45.44 -40.97 -14.21
C ARG A 1075 -44.40 -41.73 -15.05
N LEU A 1076 -44.78 -42.83 -15.69
CA LEU A 1076 -43.87 -43.66 -16.50
C LEU A 1076 -43.66 -43.08 -17.92
N SER A 1077 -44.66 -42.37 -18.47
CA SER A 1077 -44.52 -41.56 -19.69
C SER A 1077 -43.57 -40.37 -19.49
N TYR A 1078 -43.55 -39.78 -18.30
CA TYR A 1078 -42.70 -38.63 -17.98
C TYR A 1078 -41.21 -38.98 -17.88
N ILE A 1079 -40.89 -40.20 -17.40
CA ILE A 1079 -39.50 -40.69 -17.31
C ILE A 1079 -38.92 -40.97 -18.71
N ALA A 1080 -39.68 -41.58 -19.61
CA ALA A 1080 -39.25 -41.79 -21.01
C ALA A 1080 -39.04 -40.46 -21.76
N THR A 1081 -39.82 -39.43 -21.43
CA THR A 1081 -39.67 -38.08 -22.00
C THR A 1081 -38.39 -37.39 -21.50
N LEU A 1082 -38.01 -37.60 -20.24
CA LEU A 1082 -36.77 -37.07 -19.65
C LEU A 1082 -35.51 -37.78 -20.18
N GLU A 1083 -35.56 -39.08 -20.45
CA GLU A 1083 -34.44 -39.82 -21.05
C GLU A 1083 -34.18 -39.42 -22.52
N SER A 1084 -35.24 -39.10 -23.27
CA SER A 1084 -35.14 -38.51 -24.61
C SER A 1084 -34.51 -37.11 -24.57
N GLN A 1085 -34.92 -36.27 -23.61
CA GLN A 1085 -34.38 -34.92 -23.43
C GLN A 1085 -32.91 -34.91 -22.98
N ILE A 1086 -32.48 -35.87 -22.16
CA ILE A 1086 -31.07 -36.03 -21.76
C ILE A 1086 -30.19 -36.47 -22.94
N THR A 1087 -30.73 -37.28 -23.85
CA THR A 1087 -30.01 -37.72 -25.05
C THR A 1087 -29.87 -36.58 -26.05
N GLU A 1088 -30.93 -35.77 -26.23
CA GLU A 1088 -30.93 -34.57 -27.06
C GLU A 1088 -29.98 -33.48 -26.51
N LEU A 1089 -29.89 -33.33 -25.18
CA LEU A 1089 -28.92 -32.45 -24.51
C LEU A 1089 -27.47 -32.93 -24.67
N LYS A 1090 -27.21 -34.25 -24.69
CA LYS A 1090 -25.86 -34.79 -24.95
C LYS A 1090 -25.41 -34.55 -26.39
N GLU A 1091 -26.32 -34.67 -27.37
CA GLU A 1091 -26.04 -34.33 -28.77
C GLU A 1091 -25.84 -32.81 -28.96
N GLN A 1092 -26.60 -31.98 -28.23
CA GLN A 1092 -26.41 -30.53 -28.23
C GLN A 1092 -25.07 -30.09 -27.61
N ILE A 1093 -24.60 -30.75 -26.54
CA ILE A 1093 -23.28 -30.51 -25.92
C ILE A 1093 -22.13 -30.90 -26.87
N ILE A 1094 -22.28 -32.00 -27.61
CA ILE A 1094 -21.30 -32.41 -28.63
C ILE A 1094 -21.31 -31.43 -29.83
N SER A 1095 -22.47 -30.89 -30.22
CA SER A 1095 -22.56 -29.83 -31.24
C SER A 1095 -21.97 -28.48 -30.76
N ALA A 1096 -22.06 -28.18 -29.45
CA ALA A 1096 -21.49 -26.97 -28.85
C ALA A 1096 -19.96 -27.01 -28.81
N GLY A 1097 -19.36 -28.18 -28.53
CA GLY A 1097 -17.91 -28.37 -28.62
C GLY A 1097 -17.36 -28.30 -30.05
N THR A 1098 -18.21 -28.57 -31.06
CA THR A 1098 -17.85 -28.44 -32.48
C THR A 1098 -17.93 -26.98 -32.94
N ARG A 1099 -18.93 -26.21 -32.46
CA ARG A 1099 -19.04 -24.75 -32.67
C ARG A 1099 -17.96 -23.94 -31.94
N GLU A 1100 -17.48 -24.39 -30.79
CA GLU A 1100 -16.36 -23.76 -30.09
C GLU A 1100 -15.06 -23.86 -30.91
N LYS A 1101 -14.82 -25.01 -31.55
CA LYS A 1101 -13.66 -25.22 -32.43
C LYS A 1101 -13.73 -24.37 -33.70
N GLU A 1102 -14.91 -24.25 -34.31
CA GLU A 1102 -15.15 -23.36 -35.46
C GLU A 1102 -15.03 -21.88 -35.10
N PHE A 1103 -15.44 -21.48 -33.89
CA PHE A 1103 -15.29 -20.12 -33.37
C PHE A 1103 -13.82 -19.75 -33.15
N TYR A 1104 -13.00 -20.64 -32.59
CA TYR A 1104 -11.56 -20.40 -32.43
C TYR A 1104 -10.81 -20.35 -33.78
N THR A 1105 -11.22 -21.15 -34.77
CA THR A 1105 -10.68 -21.07 -36.13
C THR A 1105 -11.08 -19.75 -36.82
N ALA A 1106 -12.34 -19.31 -36.71
CA ALA A 1106 -12.78 -18.02 -37.23
C ALA A 1106 -12.11 -16.82 -36.52
N LEU A 1107 -11.81 -16.95 -35.22
CA LEU A 1107 -11.07 -15.94 -34.45
C LEU A 1107 -9.62 -15.81 -34.92
N SER A 1108 -8.99 -16.94 -35.24
CA SER A 1108 -7.64 -17.02 -35.80
C SER A 1108 -7.57 -16.39 -37.19
N GLU A 1109 -8.52 -16.70 -38.07
CA GLU A 1109 -8.59 -16.12 -39.42
C GLU A 1109 -8.91 -14.61 -39.39
N THR A 1110 -9.74 -14.17 -38.43
CA THR A 1110 -10.03 -12.74 -38.24
C THR A 1110 -8.82 -12.00 -37.67
N ARG A 1111 -8.03 -12.61 -36.79
CA ARG A 1111 -6.75 -12.06 -36.31
C ARG A 1111 -5.72 -11.93 -37.43
N ALA A 1112 -5.63 -12.93 -38.31
CA ALA A 1112 -4.73 -12.90 -39.46
C ALA A 1112 -5.12 -11.76 -40.43
N ARG A 1113 -6.40 -11.63 -40.77
CA ARG A 1113 -6.91 -10.54 -41.62
C ARG A 1113 -6.74 -9.15 -40.99
N LEU A 1114 -6.83 -9.03 -39.67
CA LEU A 1114 -6.54 -7.77 -38.96
C LEU A 1114 -5.05 -7.41 -39.01
N SER A 1115 -4.16 -8.41 -38.90
CA SER A 1115 -2.72 -8.20 -39.06
C SER A 1115 -2.36 -7.71 -40.47
N ASP A 1116 -3.06 -8.20 -41.50
CA ASP A 1116 -2.88 -7.74 -42.88
C ASP A 1116 -3.30 -6.28 -43.06
N VAL A 1117 -4.41 -5.85 -42.41
CA VAL A 1117 -4.89 -4.46 -42.42
C VAL A 1117 -3.96 -3.52 -41.65
N GLU A 1118 -3.41 -3.95 -40.51
CA GLU A 1118 -2.41 -3.18 -39.75
C GLU A 1118 -1.09 -3.02 -40.54
N THR A 1119 -0.69 -4.06 -41.27
CA THR A 1119 0.48 -4.04 -42.16
C THR A 1119 0.26 -3.11 -43.36
N GLU A 1120 -0.93 -3.12 -43.96
CA GLU A 1120 -1.30 -2.24 -45.08
C GLU A 1120 -1.41 -0.76 -44.66
N HIS A 1121 -1.96 -0.47 -43.46
CA HIS A 1121 -1.95 0.88 -42.87
C HIS A 1121 -0.52 1.38 -42.63
N GLY A 1122 0.39 0.50 -42.17
CA GLY A 1122 1.81 0.81 -42.01
C GLY A 1122 2.49 1.13 -43.35
N ARG A 1123 2.21 0.33 -44.39
CA ARG A 1123 2.72 0.55 -45.75
C ARG A 1123 2.21 1.86 -46.36
N GLN A 1124 0.91 2.15 -46.26
CA GLN A 1124 0.32 3.37 -46.79
C GLN A 1124 0.80 4.62 -46.03
N SER A 1125 0.98 4.54 -44.71
CA SER A 1125 1.54 5.66 -43.93
C SER A 1125 2.99 5.98 -44.33
N SER A 1126 3.80 4.95 -44.62
CA SER A 1126 5.17 5.12 -45.12
C SER A 1126 5.20 5.66 -46.56
N TYR A 1127 4.25 5.26 -47.41
CA TYR A 1127 4.12 5.75 -48.78
C TYR A 1127 3.67 7.21 -48.83
N ILE A 1128 2.71 7.61 -47.99
CA ILE A 1128 2.28 9.02 -47.82
C ILE A 1128 3.45 9.90 -47.38
N SER A 1129 4.24 9.47 -46.40
CA SER A 1129 5.44 10.22 -45.97
C SER A 1129 6.48 10.38 -47.09
N THR A 1130 6.57 9.42 -48.00
CA THR A 1130 7.50 9.49 -49.15
C THR A 1130 6.96 10.43 -50.24
N LEU A 1131 5.65 10.44 -50.45
CA LEU A 1131 4.96 11.37 -51.35
C LEU A 1131 5.04 12.82 -50.83
N GLU A 1132 4.84 13.05 -49.53
CA GLU A 1132 4.99 14.37 -48.90
C GLU A 1132 6.38 14.97 -49.15
N LYS A 1133 7.44 14.18 -48.94
CA LYS A 1133 8.82 14.59 -49.24
C LYS A 1133 9.05 14.84 -50.73
N SER A 1134 8.35 14.11 -51.60
CA SER A 1134 8.46 14.28 -53.06
C SER A 1134 7.75 15.55 -53.52
N VAL A 1135 6.59 15.88 -52.94
CA VAL A 1135 5.86 17.14 -53.16
C VAL A 1135 6.69 18.32 -52.68
N GLU A 1136 7.22 18.29 -51.45
CA GLU A 1136 8.10 19.34 -50.92
C GLU A 1136 9.36 19.55 -51.79
N SER A 1137 9.96 18.45 -52.29
CA SER A 1137 11.10 18.52 -53.21
C SER A 1137 10.70 19.13 -54.56
N PHE A 1138 9.51 18.84 -55.07
CA PHE A 1138 9.03 19.38 -56.34
C PHE A 1138 8.70 20.87 -56.22
N GLU A 1139 8.05 21.29 -55.15
CA GLU A 1139 7.78 22.69 -54.84
C GLU A 1139 9.09 23.50 -54.75
N ARG A 1140 10.12 22.92 -54.14
CA ARG A 1140 11.45 23.53 -54.05
C ARG A 1140 12.13 23.65 -55.42
N GLN A 1141 12.05 22.64 -56.27
CA GLN A 1141 12.56 22.70 -57.64
C GLN A 1141 11.82 23.74 -58.49
N VAL A 1142 10.50 23.86 -58.33
CA VAL A 1142 9.70 24.90 -58.99
C VAL A 1142 10.10 26.29 -58.50
N ALA A 1143 10.35 26.46 -57.20
CA ALA A 1143 10.84 27.72 -56.65
C ALA A 1143 12.24 28.09 -57.18
N GLU A 1144 13.16 27.13 -57.25
CA GLU A 1144 14.51 27.32 -57.82
C GLU A 1144 14.46 27.61 -59.33
N LEU A 1145 13.58 26.93 -60.09
CA LEU A 1145 13.38 27.24 -61.51
C LEU A 1145 12.86 28.67 -61.69
N ASN A 1146 11.87 29.08 -60.88
CA ASN A 1146 11.32 30.45 -60.93
C ASN A 1146 12.40 31.51 -60.65
N GLU A 1147 13.34 31.22 -59.75
CA GLU A 1147 14.46 32.12 -59.43
C GLU A 1147 15.52 32.15 -60.55
N GLN A 1148 15.83 31.00 -61.16
CA GLN A 1148 16.73 30.91 -62.31
C GLN A 1148 16.15 31.60 -63.55
N ILE A 1149 14.85 31.47 -63.79
CA ILE A 1149 14.11 32.15 -64.85
C ILE A 1149 14.15 33.67 -64.67
N ALA A 1150 13.96 34.16 -63.44
CA ALA A 1150 14.06 35.59 -63.15
C ALA A 1150 15.46 36.17 -63.45
N SER A 1151 16.49 35.31 -63.49
CA SER A 1151 17.88 35.69 -63.78
C SER A 1151 18.30 35.54 -65.26
N ALA A 1152 17.60 34.73 -66.05
CA ALA A 1152 17.95 34.43 -67.44
C ALA A 1152 16.88 34.99 -68.41
N GLY A 1153 17.22 36.02 -69.18
CA GLY A 1153 16.33 36.66 -70.16
C GLY A 1153 15.95 35.78 -71.37
N ILE A 1154 15.16 34.73 -71.12
CA ILE A 1154 14.64 33.78 -72.11
C ILE A 1154 13.20 34.17 -72.48
N ARG A 1155 12.78 33.84 -73.71
CA ARG A 1155 11.49 34.26 -74.30
C ARG A 1155 10.30 33.65 -73.55
N GLU A 1156 9.32 34.49 -73.26
CA GLU A 1156 8.13 34.26 -72.43
C GLU A 1156 7.24 33.10 -72.92
N ASP A 1157 7.28 32.78 -74.22
CA ASP A 1157 6.33 31.87 -74.86
C ASP A 1157 6.63 30.38 -74.62
N GLU A 1158 7.91 29.98 -74.59
CA GLU A 1158 8.31 28.59 -74.28
C GLU A 1158 8.23 28.29 -72.78
N LEU A 1159 8.35 29.33 -71.95
CA LEU A 1159 8.36 29.26 -70.50
C LEU A 1159 6.97 28.99 -69.92
N ASN A 1160 5.95 29.65 -70.47
CA ASN A 1160 4.55 29.46 -70.05
C ASN A 1160 4.05 28.03 -70.33
N ALA A 1161 4.60 27.36 -71.35
CA ALA A 1161 4.26 25.96 -71.64
C ALA A 1161 4.80 25.00 -70.56
N VAL A 1162 6.07 25.15 -70.16
CA VAL A 1162 6.70 24.31 -69.13
C VAL A 1162 6.09 24.56 -67.76
N LEU A 1163 5.80 25.81 -67.40
CA LEU A 1163 5.13 26.16 -66.15
C LEU A 1163 3.72 25.56 -66.06
N SER A 1164 2.95 25.63 -67.16
CA SER A 1164 1.62 25.02 -67.22
C SER A 1164 1.67 23.51 -67.06
N GLU A 1165 2.64 22.83 -67.67
CA GLU A 1165 2.79 21.37 -67.57
C GLU A 1165 3.24 20.92 -66.17
N THR A 1166 4.10 21.72 -65.52
CA THR A 1166 4.61 21.45 -64.17
C THR A 1166 3.54 21.70 -63.10
N GLN A 1167 2.74 22.77 -63.24
CA GLN A 1167 1.60 23.03 -62.35
C GLN A 1167 0.50 21.97 -62.48
N THR A 1168 0.31 21.41 -63.68
CA THR A 1168 -0.62 20.30 -63.89
C THR A 1168 -0.16 19.05 -63.14
N HIS A 1169 1.13 18.68 -63.23
CA HIS A 1169 1.68 17.54 -62.48
C HIS A 1169 1.64 17.72 -60.97
N LEU A 1170 1.89 18.95 -60.46
CA LEU A 1170 1.78 19.23 -59.03
C LEU A 1170 0.35 19.02 -58.53
N SER A 1171 -0.64 19.51 -59.29
CA SER A 1171 -2.05 19.33 -58.94
C SER A 1171 -2.50 17.86 -58.95
N GLU A 1172 -1.96 17.04 -59.85
CA GLU A 1172 -2.22 15.59 -59.87
C GLU A 1172 -1.61 14.87 -58.65
N LEU A 1173 -0.40 15.27 -58.22
CA LEU A 1173 0.26 14.75 -57.03
C LEU A 1173 -0.46 15.14 -55.73
N GLU A 1174 -0.91 16.38 -55.63
CA GLU A 1174 -1.71 16.87 -54.49
C GLU A 1174 -3.04 16.12 -54.37
N SER A 1175 -3.71 15.85 -55.50
CA SER A 1175 -4.94 15.06 -55.52
C SER A 1175 -4.70 13.62 -55.06
N ALA A 1176 -3.62 12.97 -55.53
CA ALA A 1176 -3.28 11.61 -55.13
C ALA A 1176 -2.90 11.52 -53.63
N HIS A 1177 -2.24 12.54 -53.09
CA HIS A 1177 -1.93 12.63 -51.66
C HIS A 1177 -3.21 12.77 -50.82
N ALA A 1178 -4.15 13.61 -51.24
CA ALA A 1178 -5.42 13.80 -50.55
C ALA A 1178 -6.26 12.50 -50.48
N ASP A 1179 -6.34 11.74 -51.57
CA ASP A 1179 -7.06 10.47 -51.61
C ASP A 1179 -6.42 9.41 -50.68
N LEU A 1180 -5.08 9.36 -50.62
CA LEU A 1180 -4.35 8.45 -49.74
C LEU A 1180 -4.50 8.83 -48.26
N VAL A 1181 -4.50 10.12 -47.93
CA VAL A 1181 -4.75 10.61 -46.57
C VAL A 1181 -6.19 10.27 -46.12
N ALA A 1182 -7.17 10.41 -47.02
CA ALA A 1182 -8.55 10.03 -46.74
C ALA A 1182 -8.71 8.52 -46.48
N GLU A 1183 -8.04 7.66 -47.25
CA GLU A 1183 -8.08 6.21 -47.04
C GLU A 1183 -7.33 5.78 -45.77
N ARG A 1184 -6.19 6.44 -45.44
CA ARG A 1184 -5.50 6.25 -44.14
C ARG A 1184 -6.42 6.58 -42.98
N ASP A 1185 -7.12 7.71 -43.04
CA ASP A 1185 -8.01 8.13 -41.96
C ASP A 1185 -9.24 7.22 -41.84
N ARG A 1186 -9.72 6.65 -42.95
CA ARG A 1186 -10.73 5.59 -42.97
C ARG A 1186 -10.24 4.30 -42.31
N LEU A 1187 -9.02 3.84 -42.62
CA LEU A 1187 -8.38 2.67 -41.99
C LEU A 1187 -8.11 2.92 -40.49
N LYS A 1188 -7.71 4.13 -40.12
CA LYS A 1188 -7.52 4.55 -38.73
C LYS A 1188 -8.84 4.56 -37.95
N ALA A 1189 -9.95 4.98 -38.56
CA ALA A 1189 -11.29 4.91 -37.96
C ALA A 1189 -11.77 3.45 -37.78
N LEU A 1190 -11.44 2.55 -38.72
CA LEU A 1190 -11.67 1.11 -38.58
C LEU A 1190 -10.86 0.50 -37.41
N LEU A 1191 -9.59 0.91 -37.24
CA LEU A 1191 -8.74 0.49 -36.13
C LEU A 1191 -9.17 1.10 -34.78
N LEU A 1192 -9.66 2.33 -34.74
CA LEU A 1192 -10.17 2.97 -33.51
C LEU A 1192 -11.44 2.29 -32.97
N ASN A 1193 -12.23 1.68 -33.87
CA ASN A 1193 -13.36 0.82 -33.50
C ASN A 1193 -12.94 -0.51 -32.81
N ARG A 1194 -11.64 -0.83 -32.70
CA ARG A 1194 -11.10 -1.96 -31.92
C ARG A 1194 -11.58 -1.95 -30.46
N GLY A 1195 -11.66 -0.77 -29.84
CA GLY A 1195 -12.17 -0.62 -28.47
C GLY A 1195 -13.67 -0.88 -28.33
N LYS A 1196 -14.45 -0.68 -29.41
CA LYS A 1196 -15.88 -0.98 -29.46
C LYS A 1196 -16.16 -2.45 -29.85
N LEU A 1197 -15.40 -3.02 -30.78
CA LEU A 1197 -15.54 -4.41 -31.23
C LEU A 1197 -15.09 -5.44 -30.18
N LEU A 1198 -14.02 -5.17 -29.41
CA LEU A 1198 -13.61 -6.02 -28.29
C LEU A 1198 -14.64 -6.00 -27.14
N LYS A 1199 -15.34 -4.88 -26.94
CA LYS A 1199 -16.47 -4.78 -25.99
C LYS A 1199 -17.68 -5.61 -26.43
N VAL A 1200 -17.94 -5.72 -27.74
CA VAL A 1200 -19.00 -6.57 -28.28
C VAL A 1200 -18.63 -8.06 -28.16
N PHE A 1201 -17.35 -8.43 -28.32
CA PHE A 1201 -16.89 -9.82 -28.27
C PHE A 1201 -16.97 -10.49 -26.89
N PHE A 1202 -16.78 -9.74 -25.79
CA PHE A 1202 -16.99 -10.24 -24.42
C PHE A 1202 -18.45 -10.15 -23.93
N SER A 1203 -19.36 -9.61 -24.74
CA SER A 1203 -20.78 -9.42 -24.37
C SER A 1203 -21.73 -10.53 -24.86
N GLY A 1204 -21.22 -11.55 -25.56
CA GLY A 1204 -22.00 -12.73 -25.95
C GLY A 1204 -23.11 -12.49 -26.98
N LYS A 1205 -23.16 -11.35 -27.68
CA LYS A 1205 -24.10 -11.10 -28.77
C LYS A 1205 -23.35 -11.01 -30.09
N ILE A 1206 -23.56 -12.00 -30.97
CA ILE A 1206 -23.21 -11.92 -32.40
C ILE A 1206 -24.29 -11.06 -33.07
N PRO A 1207 -23.96 -9.93 -33.72
CA PRO A 1207 -24.85 -9.31 -34.69
C PRO A 1207 -24.61 -9.94 -36.06
N GLU A 1208 -25.64 -10.56 -36.65
CA GLU A 1208 -25.69 -10.73 -38.09
C GLU A 1208 -25.89 -9.36 -38.75
N LYS A 1209 -24.80 -8.92 -39.40
CA LYS A 1209 -24.66 -7.96 -40.51
C LYS A 1209 -25.29 -6.57 -40.38
N ASP A 1210 -24.42 -5.60 -40.10
CA ASP A 1210 -23.92 -4.71 -41.17
C ASP A 1210 -22.39 -4.90 -41.32
#